data_AF-A0A950L9L9-F1
#
_entry.id   AF-A0A950L9L9-F1
#
_cell.length_a   1.000
_cell.length_b   1.000
_cell.length_c   1.000
_cell.angle_alpha   90.00
_cell.angle_beta   90.00
_cell.angle_gamma   90.00
#
_symmetry.space_group_name_H-M   'P 1'
#
loop_
_entity.id
_entity.type
_entity.pdbx_description
1 polymer ?
#
loop_
_entity_poly.entity_id
_entity_poly.type
_entity_poly.pdbx_seq_one_letter_code
_entity_poly.pdbx_strand_id
1 'polypeptide(L)'
;MDVAAWLYGLGLEQYVQLFRDNHIDGEILRGMTAEDLKELGISSFGHRRRLLNAITALGREPPTRDVAQLARNAASAPTSPRPIDAERRQLTVMFCDLVGSTELSSRLDPEDLRGIIGSYHGCVTETVEAFGGFVARYMGDGVLIYFGYPQAHEDDAERATRCGLALVDRVPQLNQSEELHARIGIATGLVVVGGQVVEHDVTGDTPNLAARLQALAEPDTVVIAASTRRLTGDLIEYRELGEIDLKGIAEPVSAWQALRPSAVASRFEALRGSTLTALVGRDEEIDLLVRRWARAKAGDGQVVLISGEPGIGKSRITAALEERLHNEPHIRLRYFCSPYRQDSALYPFVDQLSHAAGFAQDDPPADKLAKVEALLARAVLPHEDVAFLVDLLSLPASERHLPPNLSPQRKKEKTLEALIRHLQGLARQQPVVMVFEDAHWIDPTSRELLDLTVERVRSLPVLLTVTFRPEFQPPWTGQPQVSMLALNRLDRRDRTALVEQIAGGKSLPDEVVAQIADRTDGVPLFVEELTKSVLESGLLREYSDRYVLDRTLPPLAIPTSLHDSLMARLDRLASVRLVAQIGAAIGREFSYALLRAVSSLPEVELQTSLARLVSAGLVFQRGSPPDATYIFKHALVQDAAHGSLLRSTRQQMHARIAEALAAHSSELMDSQPELFAQHYAEAGLVEKSVAY
;
A
#
# COMPACT_ATOMS: atom_id res chain seq x y z
N MET A 1 32.57 -15.34 31.58
CA MET A 1 31.16 -14.90 31.48
C MET A 1 30.81 -14.21 32.79
N ASP A 2 30.19 -13.04 32.74
CA ASP A 2 29.66 -12.38 33.95
C ASP A 2 28.26 -12.93 34.24
N VAL A 3 28.16 -13.77 35.28
CA VAL A 3 26.90 -14.43 35.68
C VAL A 3 25.86 -13.41 36.18
N ALA A 4 26.29 -12.30 36.77
CA ALA A 4 25.37 -11.27 37.23
C ALA A 4 24.71 -10.57 36.04
N ALA A 5 25.52 -10.09 35.08
CA ALA A 5 25.01 -9.47 33.85
C ALA A 5 24.10 -10.42 33.05
N TRP A 6 24.41 -11.72 33.05
CA TRP A 6 23.59 -12.74 32.42
C TRP A 6 22.23 -12.92 33.12
N LEU A 7 22.19 -12.96 34.46
CA LEU A 7 20.93 -13.02 35.22
C LEU A 7 20.07 -11.76 35.05
N TYR A 8 20.69 -10.57 34.96
CA TYR A 8 19.99 -9.33 34.63
C TYR A 8 19.32 -9.41 33.25
N GLY A 9 20.01 -9.95 32.25
CA GLY A 9 19.44 -10.13 30.90
C GLY A 9 18.26 -11.11 30.85
N LEU A 10 18.08 -11.96 31.87
CA LEU A 10 16.98 -12.91 31.99
C LEU A 10 15.81 -12.38 32.84
N GLY A 11 15.94 -11.19 33.44
CA GLY A 11 15.00 -10.64 34.42
C GLY A 11 14.93 -11.47 35.70
N LEU A 12 16.08 -12.01 36.13
CA LEU A 12 16.23 -12.91 37.28
C LEU A 12 17.27 -12.35 38.28
N GLU A 13 17.37 -11.03 38.37
CA GLU A 13 18.35 -10.30 39.19
C GLU A 13 18.28 -10.64 40.68
N GLN A 14 17.10 -11.04 41.16
CA GLN A 14 16.88 -11.49 42.54
C GLN A 14 17.71 -12.72 42.94
N TYR A 15 18.25 -13.48 41.98
CA TYR A 15 19.10 -14.64 42.23
C TYR A 15 20.60 -14.33 42.14
N VAL A 16 21.00 -13.09 41.81
CA VAL A 16 22.41 -12.71 41.65
C VAL A 16 23.20 -12.96 42.93
N GLN A 17 22.65 -12.58 44.08
CA GLN A 17 23.31 -12.80 45.37
C GLN A 17 23.40 -14.29 45.70
N LEU A 18 22.34 -15.05 45.40
CA LEU A 18 22.27 -16.50 45.63
C LEU A 18 23.32 -17.28 44.81
N PHE A 19 23.51 -16.92 43.54
CA PHE A 19 24.54 -17.52 42.68
C PHE A 19 25.95 -17.11 43.12
N ARG A 20 26.13 -15.88 43.59
CA ARG A 20 27.42 -15.39 44.12
C ARG A 20 27.80 -16.09 45.42
N ASP A 21 26.87 -16.23 46.36
CA ASP A 21 27.08 -16.83 47.68
C ASP A 21 27.38 -18.34 47.58
N ASN A 22 26.90 -19.00 46.52
CA ASN A 22 27.19 -20.41 46.21
C ASN A 22 28.34 -20.58 45.19
N HIS A 23 29.10 -19.51 44.91
CA HIS A 23 30.26 -19.51 44.01
C HIS A 23 30.00 -20.10 42.62
N ILE A 24 28.81 -19.88 42.05
CA ILE A 24 28.46 -20.33 40.70
C ILE A 24 29.05 -19.37 39.67
N ASP A 25 30.11 -19.82 38.99
CA ASP A 25 30.73 -19.10 37.89
C ASP A 25 30.23 -19.58 36.51
N GLY A 26 30.72 -18.97 35.44
CA GLY A 26 30.27 -19.25 34.07
C GLY A 26 30.61 -20.66 33.56
N GLU A 27 31.55 -21.37 34.18
CA GLU A 27 31.86 -22.77 33.81
C GLU A 27 30.92 -23.73 34.54
N ILE A 28 30.71 -23.53 35.84
CA ILE A 28 29.77 -24.31 36.65
C ILE A 28 28.34 -24.14 36.12
N LEU A 29 27.96 -22.90 35.77
CA LEU A 29 26.65 -22.55 35.24
C LEU A 29 26.25 -23.39 34.01
N ARG A 30 27.22 -23.74 33.15
CA ARG A 30 26.97 -24.50 31.91
C ARG A 30 26.61 -25.96 32.16
N GLY A 31 26.96 -26.51 33.33
CA GLY A 31 26.71 -27.90 33.71
C GLY A 31 25.50 -28.09 34.63
N MET A 32 24.82 -27.02 35.04
CA MET A 32 23.76 -27.10 36.05
C MET A 32 22.49 -27.78 35.55
N THR A 33 21.95 -28.65 36.38
CA THR A 33 20.72 -29.41 36.14
C THR A 33 19.51 -28.81 36.89
N ALA A 34 18.32 -29.34 36.59
CA ALA A 34 17.09 -28.92 37.27
C ALA A 34 17.09 -29.23 38.78
N GLU A 35 17.85 -30.25 39.18
CA GLU A 35 18.03 -30.68 40.58
C GLU A 35 18.95 -29.70 41.32
N ASP A 36 20.09 -29.33 40.71
CA ASP A 36 21.03 -28.36 41.28
C ASP A 36 20.38 -26.99 41.54
N LEU A 37 19.55 -26.51 40.61
CA LEU A 37 18.81 -25.25 40.78
C LEU A 37 17.76 -25.34 41.91
N LYS A 38 17.23 -26.54 42.18
CA LYS A 38 16.30 -26.77 43.29
C LYS A 38 17.04 -26.80 44.62
N GLU A 39 18.23 -27.43 44.67
CA GLU A 39 19.12 -27.43 45.84
C GLU A 39 19.65 -26.04 46.19
N LEU A 40 19.90 -25.20 45.19
CA LEU A 40 20.24 -23.79 45.35
C LEU A 40 19.11 -22.93 45.95
N GLY A 41 17.89 -23.48 46.11
CA GLY A 41 16.76 -22.78 46.73
C GLY A 41 15.81 -22.09 45.75
N ILE A 42 15.94 -22.35 44.44
CA ILE A 42 15.03 -21.78 43.42
C ILE A 42 13.78 -22.67 43.30
N SER A 43 12.79 -22.43 44.17
CA SER A 43 11.56 -23.24 44.21
C SER A 43 10.60 -22.98 43.04
N SER A 44 10.59 -21.77 42.48
CA SER A 44 9.75 -21.39 41.33
C SER A 44 10.04 -22.25 40.09
N PHE A 45 9.03 -22.99 39.63
CA PHE A 45 9.13 -23.84 38.44
C PHE A 45 9.43 -23.02 37.17
N GLY A 46 8.79 -21.85 37.02
CA GLY A 46 9.00 -20.96 35.88
C GLY A 46 10.44 -20.43 35.80
N HIS A 47 11.01 -20.04 36.93
CA HIS A 47 12.39 -19.53 36.97
C HIS A 47 13.42 -20.62 36.68
N ARG A 48 13.22 -21.84 37.22
CA ARG A 48 14.07 -22.99 36.90
C ARG A 48 14.02 -23.34 35.41
N ARG A 49 12.84 -23.38 34.79
CA ARG A 49 12.71 -23.66 33.35
C ARG A 49 13.40 -22.58 32.51
N ARG A 50 13.25 -21.31 32.87
CA ARG A 50 13.90 -20.18 32.17
C ARG A 50 15.43 -20.25 32.28
N LEU A 51 15.97 -20.57 33.46
CA LEU A 51 17.41 -20.75 33.68
C LEU A 51 17.97 -21.93 32.88
N LEU A 52 17.31 -23.09 32.88
CA LEU A 52 17.76 -24.27 32.14
C LEU A 52 17.79 -24.04 30.62
N ASN A 53 16.78 -23.36 30.08
CA ASN A 53 16.75 -23.00 28.67
C ASN A 53 17.91 -22.05 28.31
N ALA A 54 18.18 -21.07 29.18
CA ALA A 54 19.27 -20.13 28.99
C ALA A 54 20.65 -20.82 29.11
N ILE A 55 20.83 -21.75 30.05
CA ILE A 55 22.04 -22.57 30.21
C ILE A 55 22.28 -23.43 28.97
N THR A 56 21.23 -24.03 28.41
CA THR A 56 21.31 -24.82 27.18
C THR A 56 21.77 -23.97 25.99
N ALA A 57 21.38 -22.68 25.96
CA ALA A 57 21.83 -21.73 24.95
C ALA A 57 23.31 -21.33 25.13
N LEU A 58 23.87 -21.40 26.34
CA LEU A 58 25.28 -21.12 26.63
C LEU A 58 26.22 -22.26 26.18
N GLY A 59 25.72 -23.50 26.05
CA GLY A 59 26.48 -24.68 25.66
C GLY A 59 26.58 -24.95 24.16
N ARG A 60 25.93 -24.12 23.31
CA ARG A 60 26.05 -24.24 21.84
C ARG A 60 27.26 -23.44 21.34
N GLU A 61 28.42 -24.09 21.23
CA GLU A 61 29.51 -23.55 20.40
C GLU A 61 29.09 -23.56 18.92
N PRO A 62 29.35 -22.48 18.16
CA PRO A 62 29.05 -22.45 16.74
C PRO A 62 30.04 -23.34 15.98
N PRO A 63 29.59 -24.16 15.01
CA PRO A 63 30.52 -24.88 14.15
C PRO A 63 31.32 -23.87 13.31
N THR A 64 32.64 -24.06 13.29
CA THR A 64 33.55 -23.39 12.36
C THR A 64 33.09 -23.64 10.92
N ARG A 65 32.47 -22.62 10.32
CA ARG A 65 32.05 -22.62 8.91
C ARG A 65 32.59 -21.38 8.22
N ASP A 66 33.11 -21.68 7.04
CA ASP A 66 33.91 -20.87 6.12
C ASP A 66 33.41 -19.42 5.93
N VAL A 67 34.27 -18.46 6.27
CA VAL A 67 33.95 -17.01 6.32
C VAL A 67 33.79 -16.40 4.92
N ALA A 68 34.16 -17.14 3.87
CA ALA A 68 34.06 -16.66 2.48
C ALA A 68 32.64 -16.76 1.88
N GLN A 69 31.74 -17.55 2.46
CA GLN A 69 30.41 -17.81 1.88
C GLN A 69 29.28 -16.99 2.52
N LEU A 70 29.50 -16.43 3.72
CA LEU A 70 28.55 -15.54 4.41
C LEU A 70 28.57 -14.09 3.90
N ALA A 71 29.66 -13.64 3.26
CA ALA A 71 29.71 -12.30 2.66
C ALA A 71 28.74 -12.12 1.48
N ARG A 72 28.18 -13.21 0.91
CA ARG A 72 27.16 -13.14 -0.15
C ARG A 72 25.73 -13.32 0.35
N ASN A 73 25.53 -13.88 1.55
CA ASN A 73 24.20 -14.13 2.13
C ASN A 73 23.87 -13.18 3.30
N ALA A 74 24.79 -12.32 3.73
CA ALA A 74 24.55 -11.29 4.76
C ALA A 74 23.82 -10.04 4.24
N ALA A 75 23.32 -10.06 3.00
CA ALA A 75 22.48 -9.00 2.43
C ALA A 75 20.97 -9.21 2.66
N SER A 76 20.54 -10.27 3.36
CA SER A 76 19.11 -10.63 3.44
C SER A 76 18.60 -11.19 4.78
N ALA A 77 19.28 -10.92 5.90
CA ALA A 77 18.69 -11.20 7.22
C ALA A 77 18.07 -9.90 7.80
N PRO A 78 16.79 -9.90 8.24
CA PRO A 78 16.22 -8.73 8.89
C PRO A 78 16.92 -8.53 10.23
N THR A 79 17.64 -7.41 10.34
CA THR A 79 18.04 -6.86 11.63
C THR A 79 16.79 -6.66 12.46
N SER A 80 16.77 -7.22 13.68
CA SER A 80 15.71 -6.96 14.66
C SER A 80 15.51 -5.44 14.77
N PRO A 81 14.31 -4.91 14.50
CA PRO A 81 14.08 -3.49 14.60
C PRO A 81 14.28 -3.05 16.06
N ARG A 82 14.97 -1.91 16.25
CA ARG A 82 14.88 -1.14 17.50
C ARG A 82 13.39 -0.98 17.87
N PRO A 83 13.02 -0.89 19.16
CA PRO A 83 11.63 -0.71 19.55
C PRO A 83 11.02 0.42 18.74
N ILE A 84 9.95 0.10 18.00
CA ILE A 84 9.23 1.06 17.19
C ILE A 84 8.68 2.08 18.18
N ASP A 85 9.25 3.28 18.19
CA ASP A 85 8.66 4.41 18.88
C ASP A 85 7.23 4.57 18.36
N ALA A 86 6.28 4.68 19.28
CA ALA A 86 4.88 4.71 18.93
C ALA A 86 4.60 5.85 17.92
N GLU A 87 3.76 5.58 16.92
CA GLU A 87 3.54 6.49 15.79
C GLU A 87 2.07 6.66 15.44
N ARG A 88 1.73 7.82 14.87
CA ARG A 88 0.40 8.10 14.32
C ARG A 88 0.34 7.66 12.87
N ARG A 89 -0.68 6.87 12.54
CA ARG A 89 -0.87 6.36 11.18
C ARG A 89 -2.35 6.09 10.90
N GLN A 90 -2.75 6.26 9.65
CA GLN A 90 -4.00 5.72 9.14
C GLN A 90 -3.86 4.21 8.92
N LEU A 91 -4.69 3.41 9.58
CA LEU A 91 -4.75 1.96 9.37
C LEU A 91 -6.15 1.54 8.95
N THR A 92 -6.22 0.48 8.15
CA THR A 92 -7.46 -0.28 7.98
C THR A 92 -7.43 -1.48 8.91
N VAL A 93 -8.32 -1.48 9.89
CA VAL A 93 -8.43 -2.52 10.91
C VAL A 93 -9.56 -3.46 10.53
N MET A 94 -9.26 -4.76 10.54
CA MET A 94 -10.21 -5.83 10.32
C MET A 94 -10.31 -6.69 11.58
N PHE A 95 -11.53 -6.99 11.98
CA PHE A 95 -11.83 -8.06 12.93
C PHE A 95 -12.52 -9.20 12.19
N CYS A 96 -11.99 -10.41 12.36
CA CYS A 96 -12.56 -11.65 11.83
C CYS A 96 -12.89 -12.57 13.00
N ASP A 97 -14.13 -13.03 13.09
CA ASP A 97 -14.63 -13.80 14.23
C ASP A 97 -15.34 -15.07 13.76
N LEU A 98 -15.12 -16.18 14.47
CA LEU A 98 -15.77 -17.45 14.18
C LEU A 98 -17.18 -17.47 14.80
N VAL A 99 -18.19 -17.64 13.95
CA VAL A 99 -19.59 -17.69 14.40
C VAL A 99 -19.82 -18.97 15.23
N GLY A 100 -20.51 -18.84 16.36
CA GLY A 100 -20.93 -20.00 17.17
C GLY A 100 -19.81 -20.71 17.94
N SER A 101 -18.63 -20.09 18.08
CA SER A 101 -17.47 -20.65 18.80
C SER A 101 -17.79 -21.10 20.24
N THR A 102 -18.63 -20.35 20.95
CA THR A 102 -19.04 -20.66 22.33
C THR A 102 -19.89 -21.92 22.37
N GLU A 103 -20.77 -22.11 21.39
CA GLU A 103 -21.58 -23.33 21.27
C GLU A 103 -20.70 -24.52 20.92
N LEU A 104 -19.74 -24.37 20.00
CA LEU A 104 -18.73 -25.39 19.70
C LEU A 104 -17.94 -25.80 20.95
N SER A 105 -17.53 -24.83 21.77
CA SER A 105 -16.81 -25.10 23.02
C SER A 105 -17.62 -25.88 24.06
N SER A 106 -18.95 -25.81 24.00
CA SER A 106 -19.84 -26.56 24.88
C SER A 106 -20.11 -27.99 24.39
N ARG A 107 -19.94 -28.25 23.08
CA ARG A 107 -20.24 -29.53 22.44
C ARG A 107 -19.00 -30.41 22.24
N LEU A 108 -17.83 -29.80 22.04
CA LEU A 108 -16.60 -30.49 21.66
C LEU A 108 -15.63 -30.64 22.83
N ASP A 109 -14.78 -31.66 22.77
CA ASP A 109 -13.64 -31.78 23.67
C ASP A 109 -12.64 -30.63 23.41
N PRO A 110 -11.98 -30.08 24.44
CA PRO A 110 -11.00 -29.00 24.28
C PRO A 110 -9.86 -29.32 23.30
N GLU A 111 -9.45 -30.58 23.13
CA GLU A 111 -8.42 -30.97 22.15
C GLU A 111 -8.92 -30.84 20.71
N ASP A 112 -10.15 -31.28 20.45
CA ASP A 112 -10.80 -31.18 19.13
C ASP A 112 -11.07 -29.71 18.77
N LEU A 113 -11.59 -28.94 19.72
CA LEU A 113 -11.82 -27.50 19.55
C LEU A 113 -10.52 -26.75 19.21
N ARG A 114 -9.42 -27.11 19.87
CA ARG A 114 -8.10 -26.53 19.57
C ARG A 114 -7.63 -26.85 18.15
N GLY A 115 -7.91 -28.05 17.65
CA GLY A 115 -7.61 -28.44 16.27
C GLY A 115 -8.42 -27.63 15.24
N ILE A 116 -9.70 -27.41 15.50
CA ILE A 116 -10.59 -26.60 14.66
C ILE A 116 -10.13 -25.14 14.64
N ILE A 117 -9.93 -24.53 15.82
CA ILE A 117 -9.46 -23.13 15.94
C ILE A 117 -8.09 -22.97 15.27
N GLY A 118 -7.18 -23.93 15.44
CA GLY A 118 -5.88 -23.92 14.77
C GLY A 118 -5.99 -23.92 13.25
N SER A 119 -6.89 -24.72 12.69
CA SER A 119 -7.14 -24.77 11.24
C SER A 119 -7.78 -23.48 10.72
N TYR A 120 -8.73 -22.92 11.47
CA TYR A 120 -9.32 -21.62 11.19
C TYR A 120 -8.26 -20.50 11.20
N HIS A 121 -7.45 -20.40 12.25
CA HIS A 121 -6.36 -19.42 12.34
C HIS A 121 -5.34 -19.57 11.20
N GLY A 122 -5.02 -20.81 10.80
CA GLY A 122 -4.17 -21.08 9.66
C GLY A 122 -4.74 -20.51 8.36
N CYS A 123 -6.03 -20.77 8.09
CA CYS A 123 -6.74 -20.23 6.93
C CYS A 123 -6.78 -18.69 6.93
N VAL A 124 -7.07 -18.10 8.09
CA VAL A 124 -7.08 -16.63 8.24
C VAL A 124 -5.70 -16.05 7.95
N THR A 125 -4.64 -16.61 8.57
CA THR A 125 -3.26 -16.11 8.43
C THR A 125 -2.79 -16.18 6.98
N GLU A 126 -2.95 -17.34 6.33
CA GLU A 126 -2.52 -17.53 4.94
C GLU A 126 -3.25 -16.54 4.01
N THR A 127 -4.55 -16.33 4.21
CA THR A 127 -5.32 -15.38 3.40
C THR A 127 -4.86 -13.95 3.67
N VAL A 128 -4.71 -13.55 4.92
CA VAL A 128 -4.30 -12.19 5.31
C VAL A 128 -2.90 -11.86 4.75
N GLU A 129 -1.94 -12.78 4.88
CA GLU A 129 -0.59 -12.62 4.35
C GLU A 129 -0.58 -12.50 2.82
N ALA A 130 -1.42 -13.26 2.11
CA ALA A 130 -1.54 -13.17 0.65
C ALA A 130 -2.05 -11.79 0.17
N PHE A 131 -2.88 -11.11 0.96
CA PHE A 131 -3.30 -9.73 0.72
C PHE A 131 -2.38 -8.69 1.37
N GLY A 132 -1.27 -9.13 1.96
CA GLY A 132 -0.26 -8.32 2.65
C GLY A 132 -0.79 -7.53 3.85
N GLY A 133 -1.76 -8.11 4.56
CA GLY A 133 -2.16 -7.68 5.90
C GLY A 133 -1.27 -8.30 6.98
N PHE A 134 -1.41 -7.81 8.20
CA PHE A 134 -0.66 -8.24 9.37
C PHE A 134 -1.61 -8.75 10.46
N VAL A 135 -1.46 -10.01 10.88
CA VAL A 135 -2.21 -10.56 12.01
C VAL A 135 -1.61 -10.02 13.31
N ALA A 136 -2.32 -9.08 13.93
CA ALA A 136 -1.84 -8.39 15.12
C ALA A 136 -2.04 -9.22 16.39
N ARG A 137 -3.20 -9.88 16.52
CA ARG A 137 -3.55 -10.61 17.73
C ARG A 137 -4.59 -11.69 17.49
N TYR A 138 -4.42 -12.82 18.17
CA TYR A 138 -5.45 -13.83 18.37
C TYR A 138 -6.17 -13.58 19.71
N MET A 139 -7.50 -13.57 19.67
CA MET A 139 -8.39 -13.26 20.79
C MET A 139 -9.38 -14.42 21.00
N GLY A 140 -8.83 -15.61 21.28
CA GLY A 140 -9.63 -16.83 21.32
C GLY A 140 -9.96 -17.29 19.90
N ASP A 141 -11.19 -17.04 19.49
CA ASP A 141 -11.80 -17.32 18.18
C ASP A 141 -11.86 -16.08 17.26
N GLY A 142 -11.61 -14.89 17.82
CA GLY A 142 -11.45 -13.65 17.08
C GLY A 142 -10.00 -13.41 16.65
N VAL A 143 -9.82 -12.82 15.47
CA VAL A 143 -8.52 -12.43 14.91
C VAL A 143 -8.54 -10.95 14.57
N LEU A 144 -7.57 -10.20 15.12
CA LEU A 144 -7.36 -8.79 14.85
C LEU A 144 -6.27 -8.62 13.79
N ILE A 145 -6.61 -7.94 12.70
CA ILE A 145 -5.79 -7.81 11.51
C ILE A 145 -5.63 -6.34 11.14
N TYR A 146 -4.42 -5.93 10.76
CA TYR A 146 -4.09 -4.59 10.29
C TYR A 146 -3.64 -4.61 8.84
N PHE A 147 -4.19 -3.69 8.05
CA PHE A 147 -3.67 -3.32 6.74
C PHE A 147 -3.09 -1.91 6.83
N GLY A 148 -1.97 -1.69 6.15
CA GLY A 148 -1.14 -0.50 6.28
C GLY A 148 -0.05 -0.57 7.35
N TYR A 149 0.17 -1.75 7.93
CA TYR A 149 1.18 -2.01 8.95
C TYR A 149 1.84 -3.39 8.72
N PRO A 150 3.16 -3.54 8.92
CA PRO A 150 4.16 -2.48 9.19
C PRO A 150 4.50 -1.62 7.96
N GLN A 151 4.01 -2.01 6.78
CA GLN A 151 4.19 -1.27 5.53
C GLN A 151 2.83 -0.83 4.98
N ALA A 152 2.74 0.45 4.64
CA ALA A 152 1.58 1.05 3.98
C ALA A 152 1.57 0.80 2.47
N HIS A 153 0.37 0.61 1.93
CA HIS A 153 0.10 0.48 0.50
C HIS A 153 -0.94 1.53 0.10
N GLU A 154 -0.96 1.90 -1.18
CA GLU A 154 -1.92 2.87 -1.73
C GLU A 154 -3.38 2.35 -1.74
N ASP A 155 -3.62 1.11 -1.28
CA ASP A 155 -4.87 0.38 -1.40
C ASP A 155 -5.20 -0.51 -0.20
N ASP A 156 -4.71 -0.16 0.99
CA ASP A 156 -4.93 -0.97 2.20
C ASP A 156 -6.42 -1.18 2.52
N ALA A 157 -7.29 -0.20 2.24
CA ALA A 157 -8.74 -0.35 2.38
C ALA A 157 -9.34 -1.37 1.39
N GLU A 158 -8.88 -1.38 0.15
CA GLU A 158 -9.28 -2.36 -0.88
C GLU A 158 -8.76 -3.75 -0.51
N ARG A 159 -7.48 -3.86 -0.12
CA ARG A 159 -6.84 -5.10 0.36
C ARG A 159 -7.63 -5.74 1.49
N ALA A 160 -7.96 -4.95 2.51
CA ALA A 160 -8.74 -5.43 3.63
C ALA A 160 -10.12 -5.93 3.17
N THR A 161 -10.83 -5.16 2.34
CA THR A 161 -12.17 -5.54 1.91
C THR A 161 -12.15 -6.83 1.06
N ARG A 162 -11.20 -6.95 0.12
CA ARG A 162 -11.03 -8.17 -0.69
C ARG A 162 -10.60 -9.38 0.13
N CYS A 163 -9.71 -9.16 1.10
CA CYS A 163 -9.31 -10.20 2.05
C CYS A 163 -10.51 -10.69 2.86
N GLY A 164 -11.35 -9.79 3.36
CA GLY A 164 -12.57 -10.14 4.08
C GLY A 164 -13.51 -11.01 3.24
N LEU A 165 -13.74 -10.61 1.99
CA LEU A 165 -14.56 -11.39 1.06
C LEU A 165 -13.95 -12.79 0.80
N ALA A 166 -12.64 -12.87 0.59
CA ALA A 166 -11.96 -14.16 0.42
C ALA A 166 -12.03 -15.04 1.67
N LEU A 167 -12.04 -14.46 2.87
CA LEU A 167 -12.16 -15.20 4.13
C LEU A 167 -13.55 -15.81 4.30
N VAL A 168 -14.62 -15.04 4.07
CA VAL A 168 -16.00 -15.57 4.15
C VAL A 168 -16.28 -16.63 3.10
N ASP A 169 -15.58 -16.61 1.96
CA ASP A 169 -15.66 -17.67 0.95
C ASP A 169 -14.85 -18.94 1.36
N ARG A 170 -13.67 -18.77 1.97
CA ARG A 170 -12.74 -19.88 2.26
C ARG A 170 -13.05 -20.62 3.55
N VAL A 171 -13.50 -19.93 4.60
CA VAL A 171 -13.71 -20.54 5.93
C VAL A 171 -14.75 -21.68 5.89
N PRO A 172 -15.90 -21.53 5.20
CA PRO A 172 -16.87 -22.64 5.04
C PRO A 172 -16.34 -23.85 4.27
N GLN A 173 -15.27 -23.68 3.49
CA GLN A 173 -14.68 -24.77 2.68
C GLN A 173 -13.62 -25.58 3.43
N LEU A 174 -13.35 -25.26 4.70
CA LEU A 174 -12.41 -26.03 5.50
C LEU A 174 -12.97 -27.43 5.79
N ASN A 175 -12.21 -28.46 5.41
CA ASN A 175 -12.56 -29.86 5.66
C ASN A 175 -12.45 -30.18 7.17
N GLN A 176 -13.45 -29.78 7.94
CA GLN A 176 -13.58 -30.00 9.38
C GLN A 176 -14.82 -30.83 9.67
N SER A 177 -14.95 -31.33 10.92
CA SER A 177 -16.12 -32.08 11.36
C SER A 177 -17.39 -31.24 11.49
N GLU A 178 -17.25 -29.92 11.60
CA GLU A 178 -18.34 -28.95 11.73
C GLU A 178 -18.21 -27.89 10.62
N GLU A 179 -19.34 -27.34 10.19
CA GLU A 179 -19.38 -26.21 9.27
C GLU A 179 -18.96 -24.94 10.00
N LEU A 180 -17.95 -24.25 9.47
CA LEU A 180 -17.38 -23.04 10.07
C LEU A 180 -17.83 -21.82 9.29
N HIS A 181 -18.29 -20.81 9.98
CA HIS A 181 -18.70 -19.54 9.38
C HIS A 181 -17.93 -18.39 10.01
N ALA A 182 -17.58 -17.39 9.20
CA ALA A 182 -16.84 -16.22 9.67
C ALA A 182 -17.68 -14.96 9.49
N ARG A 183 -17.53 -13.99 10.38
CA ARG A 183 -18.13 -12.66 10.23
C ARG A 183 -17.07 -11.58 10.41
N ILE A 184 -17.12 -10.55 9.58
CA ILE A 184 -16.01 -9.62 9.43
C ILE A 184 -16.48 -8.16 9.52
N GLY A 185 -15.73 -7.37 10.29
CA GLY A 185 -15.92 -5.93 10.41
C GLY A 185 -14.65 -5.18 10.03
N ILE A 186 -14.76 -4.15 9.20
CA ILE A 186 -13.62 -3.37 8.71
C ILE A 186 -13.85 -1.87 8.91
N ALA A 187 -12.86 -1.18 9.46
CA ALA A 187 -12.87 0.27 9.58
C ALA A 187 -11.50 0.86 9.26
N THR A 188 -11.48 2.01 8.60
CA THR A 188 -10.25 2.76 8.29
C THR A 188 -10.23 4.08 9.06
N GLY A 189 -9.09 4.41 9.68
CA GLY A 189 -8.95 5.67 10.41
C GLY A 189 -7.57 5.87 11.03
N LEU A 190 -7.33 7.08 11.54
CA LEU A 190 -6.10 7.44 12.23
C LEU A 190 -6.03 6.77 13.60
N VAL A 191 -4.90 6.12 13.87
CA VAL A 191 -4.60 5.41 15.11
C VAL A 191 -3.17 5.68 15.55
N VAL A 192 -2.88 5.33 16.81
CA VAL A 192 -1.52 5.27 17.34
C VAL A 192 -1.08 3.82 17.40
N VAL A 193 0.04 3.47 16.78
CA VAL A 193 0.60 2.12 16.75
C VAL A 193 1.87 2.10 17.60
N GLY A 194 1.99 1.13 18.52
CA GLY A 194 3.16 0.94 19.37
C GLY A 194 2.96 1.44 20.82
N GLY A 195 3.75 0.89 21.76
CA GLY A 195 3.68 1.22 23.19
C GLY A 195 4.61 0.37 24.05
N GLN A 196 4.88 0.80 25.29
CA GLN A 196 5.88 0.19 26.19
C GLN A 196 5.49 -1.19 26.78
N VAL A 197 4.24 -1.64 26.64
CA VAL A 197 3.70 -2.80 27.37
C VAL A 197 3.38 -4.00 26.46
N VAL A 198 2.99 -3.78 25.20
CA VAL A 198 2.72 -4.84 24.21
C VAL A 198 3.18 -4.35 22.84
N GLU A 199 4.05 -5.11 22.17
CA GLU A 199 4.45 -4.81 20.79
C GLU A 199 3.21 -4.82 19.88
N HIS A 200 3.05 -3.77 19.08
CA HIS A 200 1.99 -3.61 18.06
C HIS A 200 0.56 -3.35 18.58
N ASP A 201 0.39 -2.88 19.83
CA ASP A 201 -0.91 -2.41 20.29
C ASP A 201 -1.34 -1.15 19.51
N VAL A 202 -2.63 -1.07 19.20
CA VAL A 202 -3.21 0.04 18.43
C VAL A 202 -4.25 0.74 19.27
N THR A 203 -4.00 2.02 19.57
CA THR A 203 -4.93 2.86 20.32
C THR A 203 -5.62 3.84 19.37
N GLY A 204 -6.95 3.90 19.46
CA GLY A 204 -7.80 4.82 18.68
C GLY A 204 -9.23 4.31 18.63
N ASP A 205 -10.12 5.05 17.97
CA ASP A 205 -11.52 4.65 17.83
C ASP A 205 -11.72 3.59 16.74
N THR A 206 -10.80 3.50 15.78
CA THR A 206 -10.89 2.58 14.62
C THR A 206 -10.97 1.10 15.00
N PRO A 207 -10.14 0.54 15.90
CA PRO A 207 -10.28 -0.87 16.31
C PRO A 207 -11.61 -1.14 17.00
N ASN A 208 -12.08 -0.21 17.84
CA ASN A 208 -13.37 -0.33 18.51
C ASN A 208 -14.52 -0.33 17.49
N LEU A 209 -14.46 0.55 16.49
CA LEU A 209 -15.44 0.60 15.41
C LEU A 209 -15.45 -0.70 14.59
N ALA A 210 -14.28 -1.20 14.18
CA ALA A 210 -14.17 -2.45 13.42
C ALA A 210 -14.76 -3.64 14.18
N ALA A 211 -14.48 -3.75 15.49
CA ALA A 211 -15.07 -4.79 16.34
C ALA A 211 -16.60 -4.67 16.45
N ARG A 212 -17.15 -3.45 16.49
CA ARG A 212 -18.60 -3.23 16.52
C ARG A 212 -19.28 -3.57 15.19
N LEU A 213 -18.65 -3.24 14.07
CA LEU A 213 -19.13 -3.62 12.74
C LEU A 213 -19.09 -5.15 12.55
N GLN A 214 -18.06 -5.82 13.07
CA GLN A 214 -17.96 -7.28 13.06
C GLN A 214 -19.09 -7.92 13.87
N ALA A 215 -19.43 -7.37 15.04
CA ALA A 215 -20.52 -7.88 15.86
C ALA A 215 -21.91 -7.71 15.21
N LEU A 216 -22.06 -6.71 14.32
CA LEU A 216 -23.26 -6.47 13.52
C LEU A 216 -23.35 -7.43 12.31
N ALA A 217 -22.22 -7.88 11.78
CA ALA A 217 -22.17 -8.72 10.59
C ALA A 217 -22.88 -10.07 10.81
N GLU A 218 -23.76 -10.42 9.86
CA GLU A 218 -24.35 -11.75 9.76
C GLU A 218 -23.26 -12.79 9.38
N PRO A 219 -23.50 -14.09 9.62
CA PRO A 219 -22.57 -15.14 9.20
C PRO A 219 -22.23 -15.05 7.70
N ASP A 220 -20.95 -15.20 7.39
CA ASP A 220 -20.35 -15.11 6.05
C ASP A 220 -20.55 -13.74 5.35
N THR A 221 -20.59 -12.68 6.15
CA THR A 221 -20.69 -11.31 5.63
C THR A 221 -19.55 -10.41 6.09
N VAL A 222 -19.27 -9.39 5.28
CA VAL A 222 -18.26 -8.36 5.53
C VAL A 222 -18.96 -7.02 5.66
N VAL A 223 -18.85 -6.37 6.82
CA VAL A 223 -19.43 -5.05 7.09
C VAL A 223 -18.33 -4.01 7.22
N ILE A 224 -18.50 -2.86 6.56
CA ILE A 224 -17.49 -1.80 6.52
C ILE A 224 -18.04 -0.43 6.96
N ALA A 225 -17.14 0.41 7.48
CA ALA A 225 -17.41 1.80 7.84
C ALA A 225 -17.49 2.73 6.62
N ALA A 226 -18.09 3.91 6.79
CA ALA A 226 -18.14 4.98 5.78
C ALA A 226 -16.76 5.43 5.29
N SER A 227 -15.77 5.47 6.18
CA SER A 227 -14.39 5.82 5.82
C SER A 227 -13.79 4.81 4.84
N THR A 228 -13.97 3.52 5.11
CA THR A 228 -13.51 2.45 4.22
C THR A 228 -14.27 2.47 2.89
N ARG A 229 -15.59 2.66 2.89
CA ARG A 229 -16.43 2.75 1.67
C ARG A 229 -16.00 3.89 0.74
N ARG A 230 -15.57 5.02 1.30
CA ARG A 230 -15.07 6.18 0.55
C ARG A 230 -13.75 5.87 -0.16
N LEU A 231 -12.85 5.16 0.52
CA LEU A 231 -11.54 4.81 -0.02
C LEU A 231 -11.61 3.71 -1.10
N THR A 232 -12.61 2.83 -1.02
CA THR A 232 -12.78 1.73 -1.98
C THR A 232 -13.66 2.10 -3.17
N GLY A 233 -14.41 3.20 -3.15
CA GLY A 233 -15.24 3.64 -4.29
C GLY A 233 -16.11 2.51 -4.82
N ASP A 234 -16.26 2.40 -6.14
CA ASP A 234 -17.09 1.37 -6.78
C ASP A 234 -16.28 0.13 -7.18
N LEU A 235 -15.14 -0.10 -6.52
CA LEU A 235 -14.29 -1.31 -6.72
C LEU A 235 -14.96 -2.58 -6.19
N ILE A 236 -15.92 -2.41 -5.29
CA ILE A 236 -16.66 -3.47 -4.62
C ILE A 236 -18.14 -3.08 -4.72
N GLU A 237 -19.01 -4.07 -4.87
CA GLU A 237 -20.45 -3.87 -4.81
C GLU A 237 -20.93 -3.92 -3.36
N TYR A 238 -21.84 -3.01 -3.01
CA TYR A 238 -22.27 -2.80 -1.62
C TYR A 238 -23.79 -2.86 -1.49
N ARG A 239 -24.23 -3.33 -0.33
CA ARG A 239 -25.58 -3.10 0.18
C ARG A 239 -25.51 -2.13 1.37
N GLU A 240 -26.26 -1.05 1.30
CA GLU A 240 -26.35 -0.09 2.40
C GLU A 240 -27.17 -0.69 3.56
N LEU A 241 -26.64 -0.56 4.79
CA LEU A 241 -27.31 -1.02 6.02
C LEU A 241 -27.95 0.14 6.80
N GLY A 242 -27.73 1.39 6.35
CA GLY A 242 -28.25 2.60 6.99
C GLY A 242 -27.38 3.09 8.16
N GLU A 243 -27.92 4.05 8.92
CA GLU A 243 -27.31 4.56 10.16
C GLU A 243 -27.68 3.68 11.35
N ILE A 244 -26.68 3.26 12.12
CA ILE A 244 -26.83 2.28 13.19
C ILE A 244 -26.21 2.82 14.48
N ASP A 245 -26.97 2.78 15.57
CA ASP A 245 -26.48 3.11 16.90
C ASP A 245 -25.58 1.99 17.43
N LEU A 246 -24.28 2.27 17.53
CA LEU A 246 -23.30 1.33 18.04
C LEU A 246 -22.95 1.63 19.50
N LYS A 247 -22.99 0.60 20.36
CA LYS A 247 -22.70 0.75 21.79
C LYS A 247 -21.31 1.38 22.02
N GLY A 248 -21.31 2.53 22.70
CA GLY A 248 -20.11 3.26 23.08
C GLY A 248 -19.62 4.27 22.03
N ILE A 249 -20.35 4.42 20.92
CA ILE A 249 -20.14 5.47 19.93
C ILE A 249 -21.30 6.47 20.06
N ALA A 250 -20.98 7.75 20.19
CA ALA A 250 -21.97 8.78 20.52
C ALA A 250 -22.89 9.14 19.35
N GLU A 251 -22.40 9.02 18.12
CA GLU A 251 -23.12 9.35 16.89
C GLU A 251 -23.48 8.07 16.13
N PRO A 252 -24.66 8.02 15.47
CA PRO A 252 -25.02 6.90 14.59
C PRO A 252 -23.96 6.71 13.51
N VAL A 253 -23.64 5.45 13.21
CA VAL A 253 -22.62 5.10 12.20
C VAL A 253 -23.29 4.51 10.99
N SER A 254 -23.06 5.11 9.82
CA SER A 254 -23.44 4.50 8.54
C SER A 254 -22.58 3.28 8.24
N ALA A 255 -23.22 2.17 7.87
CA ALA A 255 -22.54 0.90 7.56
C ALA A 255 -22.97 0.33 6.21
N TRP A 256 -22.07 -0.42 5.58
CA TRP A 256 -22.32 -1.12 4.32
C TRP A 256 -21.87 -2.57 4.42
N GLN A 257 -22.64 -3.47 3.85
CA GLN A 257 -22.21 -4.83 3.58
C GLN A 257 -21.47 -4.86 2.23
N ALA A 258 -20.21 -5.29 2.24
CA ALA A 258 -19.47 -5.62 1.03
C ALA A 258 -19.97 -6.97 0.48
N LEU A 259 -20.41 -6.98 -0.78
CA LEU A 259 -21.01 -8.17 -1.38
C LEU A 259 -19.99 -8.96 -2.20
N ARG A 260 -19.31 -8.28 -3.14
CA ARG A 260 -18.33 -8.88 -4.04
C ARG A 260 -17.49 -7.82 -4.74
N PRO A 261 -16.32 -8.17 -5.30
CA PRO A 261 -15.62 -7.28 -6.21
C PRO A 261 -16.50 -6.86 -7.39
N SER A 262 -16.39 -5.60 -7.78
CA SER A 262 -17.07 -5.04 -8.94
C SER A 262 -16.49 -5.59 -10.24
N ALA A 263 -17.33 -5.72 -11.27
CA ALA A 263 -16.91 -6.10 -12.63
C ALA A 263 -16.32 -4.93 -13.43
N VAL A 264 -16.12 -3.77 -12.80
CA VAL A 264 -15.51 -2.61 -13.44
C VAL A 264 -14.04 -2.91 -13.75
N ALA A 265 -13.71 -2.91 -15.04
CA ALA A 265 -12.40 -3.32 -15.53
C ALA A 265 -11.24 -2.42 -15.04
N SER A 266 -11.50 -1.17 -14.67
CA SER A 266 -10.46 -0.21 -14.28
C SER A 266 -10.66 0.34 -12.87
N ARG A 267 -9.60 0.27 -12.06
CA ARG A 267 -9.54 0.94 -10.75
C ARG A 267 -9.78 2.45 -10.85
N PHE A 268 -9.27 3.07 -11.91
CA PHE A 268 -9.41 4.50 -12.14
C PHE A 268 -10.87 4.91 -12.36
N GLU A 269 -11.63 4.12 -13.12
CA GLU A 269 -13.06 4.36 -13.37
C GLU A 269 -13.89 4.12 -12.10
N ALA A 270 -13.61 3.02 -11.39
CA ALA A 270 -14.33 2.66 -10.17
C ALA A 270 -14.16 3.69 -9.04
N LEU A 271 -13.00 4.34 -8.91
CA LEU A 271 -12.75 5.33 -7.85
C LEU A 271 -13.27 6.73 -8.17
N ARG A 272 -13.63 7.03 -9.43
CA ARG A 272 -13.97 8.40 -9.87
C ARG A 272 -15.38 8.58 -10.43
N GLY A 273 -16.19 7.52 -10.48
CA GLY A 273 -17.58 7.59 -10.94
C GLY A 273 -17.72 7.93 -12.43
N SER A 274 -18.95 8.21 -12.87
CA SER A 274 -19.32 8.35 -14.28
C SER A 274 -18.85 9.64 -14.97
N THR A 275 -18.36 10.64 -14.23
CA THR A 275 -17.91 11.93 -14.77
C THR A 275 -16.43 12.17 -14.46
N LEU A 276 -15.58 11.81 -15.41
CA LEU A 276 -14.16 12.13 -15.33
C LEU A 276 -13.95 13.65 -15.39
N THR A 277 -13.11 14.19 -14.51
CA THR A 277 -12.60 15.56 -14.65
C THR A 277 -11.96 15.71 -16.03
N ALA A 278 -12.30 16.76 -16.79
CA ALA A 278 -11.65 17.08 -18.05
C ALA A 278 -10.12 17.17 -17.86
N LEU A 279 -9.39 16.75 -18.91
CA LEU A 279 -7.93 16.71 -18.91
C LEU A 279 -7.38 18.14 -19.00
N VAL A 280 -6.57 18.55 -18.02
CA VAL A 280 -5.97 19.89 -17.95
C VAL A 280 -4.46 19.81 -18.18
N GLY A 281 -3.91 20.69 -19.02
CA GLY A 281 -2.46 20.87 -19.16
C GLY A 281 -1.72 19.75 -19.88
N ARG A 282 -2.39 19.01 -20.77
CA ARG A 282 -1.84 17.79 -21.42
C ARG A 282 -2.01 17.74 -22.93
N ASP A 283 -2.17 18.90 -23.56
CA ASP A 283 -2.44 18.97 -24.99
C ASP A 283 -1.30 18.40 -25.82
N GLU A 284 -0.05 18.71 -25.47
CA GLU A 284 1.13 18.21 -26.18
C GLU A 284 1.27 16.68 -26.10
N GLU A 285 1.04 16.12 -24.90
CA GLU A 285 1.11 14.69 -24.67
C GLU A 285 0.01 13.93 -25.40
N ILE A 286 -1.24 14.44 -25.41
CA ILE A 286 -2.31 13.81 -26.19
C ILE A 286 -2.03 13.94 -27.69
N ASP A 287 -1.57 15.10 -28.16
CA ASP A 287 -1.28 15.29 -29.58
C ASP A 287 -0.16 14.35 -30.04
N LEU A 288 0.82 14.04 -29.18
CA LEU A 288 1.80 12.99 -29.45
C LEU A 288 1.13 11.62 -29.62
N LEU A 289 0.24 11.23 -28.70
CA LEU A 289 -0.47 9.95 -28.76
C LEU A 289 -1.33 9.84 -30.03
N VAL A 290 -2.04 10.90 -30.40
CA VAL A 290 -2.85 10.98 -31.63
C VAL A 290 -1.97 10.88 -32.87
N ARG A 291 -0.80 11.55 -32.90
CA ARG A 291 0.17 11.40 -34.00
C ARG A 291 0.71 9.98 -34.12
N ARG A 292 0.97 9.31 -32.99
CA ARG A 292 1.40 7.90 -32.98
C ARG A 292 0.28 6.97 -33.43
N TRP A 293 -0.96 7.23 -33.03
CA TRP A 293 -2.13 6.53 -33.54
C TRP A 293 -2.27 6.65 -35.07
N ALA A 294 -2.10 7.84 -35.63
CA ALA A 294 -2.17 8.05 -37.07
C ALA A 294 -1.14 7.21 -37.85
N ARG A 295 0.09 7.07 -37.33
CA ARG A 295 1.12 6.19 -37.92
C ARG A 295 0.78 4.71 -37.77
N ALA A 296 0.29 4.30 -36.59
CA ALA A 296 -0.16 2.93 -36.37
C ALA A 296 -1.27 2.55 -37.37
N LYS A 297 -2.26 3.41 -37.60
CA LYS A 297 -3.31 3.18 -38.62
C LYS A 297 -2.75 3.00 -40.03
N ALA A 298 -1.63 3.64 -40.37
CA ALA A 298 -0.97 3.50 -41.66
C ALA A 298 -0.17 2.18 -41.80
N GLY A 299 -0.16 1.34 -40.76
CA GLY A 299 0.56 0.06 -40.73
C GLY A 299 1.90 0.11 -40.00
N ASP A 300 2.38 1.31 -39.65
CA ASP A 300 3.60 1.51 -38.87
C ASP A 300 3.27 1.45 -37.37
N GLY A 301 3.13 0.25 -36.82
CA GLY A 301 2.76 0.08 -35.42
C GLY A 301 3.69 0.83 -34.46
N GLN A 302 3.09 1.41 -33.42
CA GLN A 302 3.76 2.31 -32.48
C GLN A 302 3.63 1.79 -31.06
N VAL A 303 4.68 2.00 -30.27
CA VAL A 303 4.68 1.76 -28.83
C VAL A 303 4.96 3.08 -28.13
N VAL A 304 4.13 3.44 -27.16
CA VAL A 304 4.32 4.62 -26.31
C VAL A 304 4.43 4.18 -24.86
N LEU A 305 5.60 4.42 -24.29
CA LEU A 305 5.92 4.15 -22.89
C LEU A 305 5.58 5.42 -22.09
N ILE A 306 4.63 5.35 -21.16
CA ILE A 306 4.19 6.47 -20.32
C ILE A 306 4.71 6.26 -18.91
N SER A 307 5.69 7.06 -18.50
CA SER A 307 6.24 7.03 -17.14
C SER A 307 5.76 8.21 -16.32
N GLY A 308 5.53 7.99 -15.04
CA GLY A 308 5.35 9.07 -14.09
C GLY A 308 4.94 8.61 -12.69
N GLU A 309 5.07 9.53 -11.74
CA GLU A 309 4.76 9.27 -10.32
C GLU A 309 3.28 8.85 -10.12
N PRO A 310 2.96 8.17 -9.01
CA PRO A 310 1.55 7.90 -8.65
C PRO A 310 0.73 9.19 -8.63
N GLY A 311 -0.50 9.15 -9.16
CA GLY A 311 -1.39 10.30 -9.19
C GLY A 311 -1.07 11.40 -10.23
N ILE A 312 -0.03 11.24 -11.05
CA ILE A 312 0.38 12.24 -12.06
C ILE A 312 -0.57 12.37 -13.26
N GLY A 313 -1.49 11.40 -13.44
CA GLY A 313 -2.46 11.38 -14.54
C GLY A 313 -2.24 10.33 -15.63
N LYS A 314 -1.45 9.27 -15.38
CA LYS A 314 -1.19 8.17 -16.37
C LYS A 314 -2.48 7.54 -16.90
N SER A 315 -3.39 7.13 -16.02
CA SER A 315 -4.66 6.51 -16.44
C SER A 315 -5.65 7.54 -17.00
N ARG A 316 -5.53 8.83 -16.61
CA ARG A 316 -6.37 9.90 -17.17
C ARG A 316 -5.98 10.24 -18.60
N ILE A 317 -4.68 10.21 -18.92
CA ILE A 317 -4.20 10.47 -20.29
C ILE A 317 -4.55 9.32 -21.24
N THR A 318 -4.51 8.06 -20.79
CA THR A 318 -4.98 6.91 -21.58
C THR A 318 -6.49 6.99 -21.82
N ALA A 319 -7.28 7.32 -20.79
CA ALA A 319 -8.72 7.57 -20.94
C ALA A 319 -9.03 8.75 -21.89
N ALA A 320 -8.27 9.85 -21.81
CA ALA A 320 -8.43 10.99 -22.71
C ALA A 320 -8.10 10.66 -24.16
N LEU A 321 -7.09 9.81 -24.39
CA LEU A 321 -6.82 9.30 -25.73
C LEU A 321 -8.04 8.53 -26.25
N GLU A 322 -8.61 7.63 -25.45
CA GLU A 322 -9.82 6.90 -25.84
C GLU A 322 -11.01 7.82 -26.13
N GLU A 323 -11.23 8.86 -25.30
CA GLU A 323 -12.23 9.90 -25.52
C GLU A 323 -12.04 10.60 -26.89
N ARG A 324 -10.80 10.94 -27.25
CA ARG A 324 -10.50 11.55 -28.57
C ARG A 324 -10.68 10.58 -29.73
N LEU A 325 -10.44 9.29 -29.51
CA LEU A 325 -10.55 8.26 -30.54
C LEU A 325 -11.96 7.67 -30.68
N HIS A 326 -12.94 8.07 -29.86
CA HIS A 326 -14.27 7.46 -29.82
C HIS A 326 -14.98 7.41 -31.18
N ASN A 327 -14.77 8.42 -32.04
CA ASN A 327 -15.41 8.52 -33.35
C ASN A 327 -14.68 7.74 -34.45
N GLU A 328 -13.53 7.14 -34.16
CA GLU A 328 -12.77 6.35 -35.11
C GLU A 328 -12.99 4.85 -34.91
N PRO A 329 -13.18 4.05 -35.98
CA PRO A 329 -13.33 2.61 -35.85
C PRO A 329 -12.01 1.97 -35.45
N HIS A 330 -11.96 1.37 -34.26
CA HIS A 330 -10.80 0.65 -33.75
C HIS A 330 -11.22 -0.44 -32.77
N ILE A 331 -10.33 -1.42 -32.59
CA ILE A 331 -10.47 -2.43 -31.53
C ILE A 331 -9.71 -1.93 -30.30
N ARG A 332 -10.35 -1.98 -29.14
CA ARG A 332 -9.74 -1.60 -27.87
C ARG A 332 -9.41 -2.83 -27.03
N LEU A 333 -8.16 -2.95 -26.59
CA LEU A 333 -7.70 -3.97 -25.66
C LEU A 333 -7.08 -3.28 -24.45
N ARG A 334 -7.57 -3.57 -23.24
CA ARG A 334 -7.06 -2.99 -21.99
C ARG A 334 -6.62 -4.12 -21.06
N TYR A 335 -5.41 -3.97 -20.52
CA TYR A 335 -4.78 -4.94 -19.63
C TYR A 335 -4.36 -4.19 -18.37
N PHE A 336 -4.78 -4.69 -17.22
CA PHE A 336 -4.46 -4.09 -15.92
C PHE A 336 -3.54 -5.03 -15.15
N CYS A 337 -2.31 -4.58 -14.90
CA CYS A 337 -1.46 -5.26 -13.94
C CYS A 337 -1.97 -4.98 -12.52
N SER A 338 -1.93 -6.00 -11.68
CA SER A 338 -2.40 -5.90 -10.30
C SER A 338 -1.27 -6.26 -9.33
N PRO A 339 -1.07 -5.49 -8.26
CA PRO A 339 -0.11 -5.85 -7.23
C PRO A 339 -0.41 -7.21 -6.57
N TYR A 340 -1.67 -7.69 -6.63
CA TYR A 340 -2.14 -8.95 -6.02
C TYR A 340 -1.96 -10.18 -6.92
N ARG A 341 -1.57 -9.99 -8.18
CA ARG A 341 -1.54 -11.04 -9.20
C ARG A 341 -0.17 -11.15 -9.87
N GLN A 342 0.88 -10.70 -9.19
CA GLN A 342 2.27 -10.77 -9.66
C GLN A 342 2.77 -12.22 -9.83
N ASP A 343 2.19 -13.17 -9.09
CA ASP A 343 2.50 -14.60 -9.19
C ASP A 343 1.45 -15.38 -10.00
N SER A 344 0.42 -14.71 -10.51
CA SER A 344 -0.63 -15.33 -11.33
C SER A 344 -0.30 -15.16 -12.82
N ALA A 345 0.24 -16.22 -13.43
CA ALA A 345 0.66 -16.19 -14.82
C ALA A 345 -0.46 -15.74 -15.76
N LEU A 346 -0.16 -14.77 -16.64
CA LEU A 346 -1.09 -14.27 -17.67
C LEU A 346 -2.39 -13.65 -17.13
N TYR A 347 -2.44 -13.25 -15.86
CA TYR A 347 -3.65 -12.71 -15.25
C TYR A 347 -4.27 -11.54 -16.05
N PRO A 348 -3.52 -10.50 -16.48
CA PRO A 348 -4.11 -9.41 -17.26
C PRO A 348 -4.80 -9.88 -18.54
N PHE A 349 -4.30 -10.94 -19.17
CA PHE A 349 -4.85 -11.49 -20.41
C PHE A 349 -6.09 -12.34 -20.16
N VAL A 350 -6.08 -13.18 -19.10
CA VAL A 350 -7.24 -13.94 -18.65
C VAL A 350 -8.39 -13.00 -18.31
N ASP A 351 -8.09 -11.94 -17.56
CA ASP A 351 -9.04 -10.93 -17.14
C ASP A 351 -9.63 -10.19 -18.36
N GLN A 352 -8.77 -9.74 -19.29
CA GLN A 352 -9.20 -9.06 -20.51
C GLN A 352 -10.09 -9.94 -21.40
N LEU A 353 -9.74 -11.22 -21.59
CA LEU A 353 -10.53 -12.16 -22.38
C LEU A 353 -11.89 -12.45 -21.72
N SER A 354 -11.91 -12.64 -20.41
CA SER A 354 -13.13 -12.89 -19.64
C SER A 354 -14.11 -11.70 -19.73
N HIS A 355 -13.60 -10.48 -19.56
CA HIS A 355 -14.40 -9.25 -19.71
C HIS A 355 -14.86 -9.05 -21.16
N ALA A 356 -13.99 -9.25 -22.15
CA ALA A 356 -14.35 -9.10 -23.56
C ALA A 356 -15.37 -10.14 -24.04
N ALA A 357 -15.37 -11.34 -23.45
CA ALA A 357 -16.37 -12.37 -23.69
C ALA A 357 -17.70 -12.08 -22.97
N GLY A 358 -17.73 -11.14 -22.02
CA GLY A 358 -18.92 -10.81 -21.24
C GLY A 358 -19.33 -11.94 -20.29
N PHE A 359 -18.36 -12.52 -19.59
CA PHE A 359 -18.62 -13.51 -18.55
C PHE A 359 -19.44 -12.90 -17.42
N ALA A 360 -20.61 -13.48 -17.16
CA ALA A 360 -21.33 -13.31 -15.93
C ALA A 360 -20.82 -14.34 -14.90
N GLN A 361 -20.94 -13.99 -13.62
CA GLN A 361 -20.51 -14.85 -12.52
C GLN A 361 -21.20 -16.23 -12.58
N ASP A 362 -22.52 -16.22 -12.82
CA ASP A 362 -23.38 -17.42 -12.83
C ASP A 362 -23.50 -18.08 -14.20
N ASP A 363 -22.74 -17.64 -15.21
CA ASP A 363 -22.75 -18.31 -16.50
C ASP A 363 -22.28 -19.76 -16.33
N PRO A 364 -23.07 -20.75 -16.79
CA PRO A 364 -22.62 -22.13 -16.89
C PRO A 364 -21.34 -22.23 -17.72
N PRO A 365 -20.45 -23.21 -17.46
CA PRO A 365 -19.21 -23.36 -18.21
C PRO A 365 -19.39 -23.50 -19.73
N ALA A 366 -20.50 -24.11 -20.17
CA ALA A 366 -20.85 -24.22 -21.58
C ALA A 366 -21.15 -22.85 -22.23
N ASP A 367 -21.80 -21.95 -21.50
CA ASP A 367 -22.12 -20.60 -21.99
C ASP A 367 -20.86 -19.73 -22.04
N LYS A 368 -19.98 -19.84 -21.03
CA LYS A 368 -18.65 -19.21 -21.04
C LYS A 368 -17.81 -19.66 -22.23
N LEU A 369 -17.82 -20.97 -22.53
CA LEU A 369 -17.12 -21.51 -23.69
C LEU A 369 -17.67 -20.94 -25.01
N ALA A 370 -18.99 -20.95 -25.20
CA ALA A 370 -19.62 -20.40 -26.41
C ALA A 370 -19.32 -18.92 -26.60
N LYS A 371 -19.31 -18.13 -25.51
CA LYS A 371 -18.94 -16.70 -25.53
C LYS A 371 -17.49 -16.48 -25.95
N VAL A 372 -16.55 -17.28 -25.44
CA VAL A 372 -15.14 -17.21 -25.83
C VAL A 372 -14.94 -17.62 -27.28
N GLU A 373 -15.56 -18.71 -27.73
CA GLU A 373 -15.50 -19.15 -29.12
C GLU A 373 -15.99 -18.04 -30.07
N ALA A 374 -17.10 -17.39 -29.74
CA ALA A 374 -17.63 -16.27 -30.50
C ALA A 374 -16.68 -15.06 -30.53
N LEU A 375 -16.03 -14.75 -29.40
CA LEU A 375 -15.02 -13.69 -29.31
C LEU A 375 -13.81 -14.02 -30.19
N LEU A 376 -13.25 -15.22 -30.06
CA LEU A 376 -12.03 -15.66 -30.75
C LEU A 376 -12.24 -15.89 -32.25
N ALA A 377 -13.46 -16.26 -32.67
CA ALA A 377 -13.82 -16.38 -34.08
C ALA A 377 -13.60 -15.08 -34.87
N ARG A 378 -13.68 -13.92 -34.20
CA ARG A 378 -13.36 -12.62 -34.80
C ARG A 378 -11.93 -12.58 -35.31
N ALA A 379 -10.95 -13.19 -34.65
CA ALA A 379 -9.56 -13.15 -35.11
C ALA A 379 -9.21 -14.21 -36.19
N VAL A 380 -10.15 -15.09 -36.55
CA VAL A 380 -9.95 -16.22 -37.49
C VAL A 380 -8.73 -17.07 -37.08
N LEU A 381 -8.76 -17.54 -35.83
CA LEU A 381 -7.70 -18.37 -35.27
C LEU A 381 -7.78 -19.84 -35.75
N PRO A 382 -6.66 -20.54 -35.86
CA PRO A 382 -6.63 -22.00 -35.95
C PRO A 382 -7.34 -22.63 -34.75
N HIS A 383 -8.02 -23.75 -34.99
CA HIS A 383 -8.72 -24.48 -33.93
C HIS A 383 -7.81 -24.93 -32.78
N GLU A 384 -6.53 -25.24 -33.07
CA GLU A 384 -5.52 -25.55 -32.06
C GLU A 384 -5.26 -24.37 -31.11
N ASP A 385 -5.22 -23.14 -31.63
CA ASP A 385 -4.99 -21.93 -30.84
C ASP A 385 -6.18 -21.64 -29.93
N VAL A 386 -7.41 -21.85 -30.42
CA VAL A 386 -8.64 -21.73 -29.61
C VAL A 386 -8.58 -22.69 -28.42
N ALA A 387 -8.12 -23.93 -28.61
CA ALA A 387 -7.99 -24.90 -27.52
C ALA A 387 -7.02 -24.43 -26.43
N PHE A 388 -5.87 -23.84 -26.79
CA PHE A 388 -4.93 -23.28 -25.79
C PHE A 388 -5.51 -22.07 -25.04
N LEU A 389 -6.29 -21.21 -25.71
CA LEU A 389 -6.92 -20.05 -25.06
C LEU A 389 -8.10 -20.44 -24.16
N VAL A 390 -8.87 -21.46 -24.53
CA VAL A 390 -9.93 -22.03 -23.69
C VAL A 390 -9.35 -22.66 -22.42
N ASP A 391 -8.24 -23.40 -22.57
CA ASP A 391 -7.51 -23.99 -21.45
C ASP A 391 -6.91 -22.92 -20.51
N LEU A 392 -6.36 -21.83 -21.07
CA LEU A 392 -5.88 -20.68 -20.29
C LEU A 392 -6.97 -20.08 -19.39
N LEU A 393 -8.24 -20.10 -19.82
CA LEU A 393 -9.39 -19.61 -19.06
C LEU A 393 -9.94 -20.64 -18.06
N SER A 394 -9.28 -21.79 -17.89
CA SER A 394 -9.73 -22.90 -17.04
C SER A 394 -11.16 -23.40 -17.36
N LEU A 395 -11.60 -23.26 -18.62
CA LEU A 395 -12.91 -23.74 -19.05
C LEU A 395 -12.84 -25.24 -19.38
N PRO A 396 -13.90 -26.02 -19.09
CA PRO A 396 -13.92 -27.43 -19.41
C PRO A 396 -13.80 -27.63 -20.92
N ALA A 397 -12.69 -28.22 -21.34
CA ALA A 397 -12.48 -28.59 -22.74
C ALA A 397 -13.56 -29.59 -23.16
N SER A 398 -14.41 -29.20 -24.10
CA SER A 398 -15.24 -30.16 -24.84
C SER A 398 -14.33 -31.01 -25.73
N GLU A 399 -14.81 -32.16 -26.25
CA GLU A 399 -14.01 -33.00 -27.18
C GLU A 399 -13.41 -32.23 -28.36
N ARG A 400 -13.99 -31.06 -28.69
CA ARG A 400 -13.50 -30.12 -29.70
C ARG A 400 -12.24 -29.38 -29.28
N HIS A 401 -12.00 -29.12 -28.00
CA HIS A 401 -10.92 -28.24 -27.54
C HIS A 401 -9.90 -28.93 -26.64
N LEU A 402 -9.66 -30.24 -26.81
CA LEU A 402 -8.57 -30.89 -26.06
C LEU A 402 -7.21 -30.35 -26.54
N PRO A 403 -6.44 -29.66 -25.68
CA PRO A 403 -5.08 -29.31 -26.03
C PRO A 403 -4.26 -30.61 -26.20
N PRO A 404 -3.34 -30.66 -27.18
CA PRO A 404 -2.46 -31.82 -27.34
C PRO A 404 -1.67 -32.08 -26.06
N ASN A 405 -1.37 -33.35 -25.77
CA ASN A 405 -0.59 -33.74 -24.60
C ASN A 405 0.87 -33.27 -24.77
N LEU A 406 1.17 -32.09 -24.22
CA LEU A 406 2.44 -31.40 -24.33
C LEU A 406 3.06 -31.18 -22.96
N SER A 407 4.37 -31.00 -22.91
CA SER A 407 5.03 -30.54 -21.69
C SER A 407 4.51 -29.15 -21.28
N PRO A 408 4.48 -28.80 -19.98
CA PRO A 408 4.03 -27.49 -19.51
C PRO A 408 4.73 -26.31 -20.22
N GLN A 409 6.03 -26.45 -20.46
CA GLN A 409 6.83 -25.44 -21.19
C GLN A 409 6.34 -25.26 -22.63
N ARG A 410 6.07 -26.36 -23.36
CA ARG A 410 5.60 -26.28 -24.74
C ARG A 410 4.16 -25.76 -24.83
N LYS A 411 3.33 -26.09 -23.84
CA LYS A 411 1.97 -25.57 -23.69
C LYS A 411 1.98 -24.04 -23.47
N LYS A 412 2.87 -23.56 -22.59
CA LYS A 412 3.11 -22.12 -22.38
C LYS A 412 3.50 -21.43 -23.69
N GLU A 413 4.53 -21.92 -24.38
CA GLU A 413 4.98 -21.36 -25.67
C GLU A 413 3.84 -21.27 -26.68
N LYS A 414 3.05 -22.34 -26.81
CA LYS A 414 1.90 -22.38 -27.71
C LYS A 414 0.78 -21.40 -27.32
N THR A 415 0.55 -21.22 -26.02
CA THR A 415 -0.41 -20.24 -25.52
C THR A 415 0.03 -18.81 -25.84
N LEU A 416 1.32 -18.50 -25.65
CA LEU A 416 1.87 -17.20 -26.03
C LEU A 416 1.77 -16.94 -27.55
N GLU A 417 2.12 -17.95 -28.36
CA GLU A 417 1.95 -17.90 -29.82
C GLU A 417 0.49 -17.63 -30.21
N ALA A 418 -0.47 -18.33 -29.60
CA ALA A 418 -1.90 -18.17 -29.85
C ALA A 418 -2.39 -16.75 -29.50
N LEU A 419 -1.96 -16.18 -28.38
CA LEU A 419 -2.28 -14.80 -27.98
C LEU A 419 -1.72 -13.76 -28.97
N ILE A 420 -0.48 -13.97 -29.46
CA ILE A 420 0.09 -13.11 -30.50
C ILE A 420 -0.68 -13.24 -31.83
N ARG A 421 -1.06 -14.46 -32.24
CA ARG A 421 -1.87 -14.67 -33.44
C ARG A 421 -3.27 -14.06 -33.29
N HIS A 422 -3.83 -14.07 -32.08
CA HIS A 422 -5.10 -13.41 -31.78
C HIS A 422 -5.00 -11.91 -32.04
N LEU A 423 -3.97 -11.24 -31.49
CA LEU A 423 -3.71 -9.83 -31.77
C LEU A 423 -3.52 -9.54 -33.26
N GLN A 424 -2.76 -10.38 -33.98
CA GLN A 424 -2.56 -10.24 -35.42
C GLN A 424 -3.87 -10.36 -36.20
N GLY A 425 -4.72 -11.32 -35.83
CA GLY A 425 -6.03 -11.52 -36.44
C GLY A 425 -6.93 -10.30 -36.26
N LEU A 426 -6.99 -9.74 -35.05
CA LEU A 426 -7.72 -8.50 -34.76
C LEU A 426 -7.16 -7.32 -35.57
N ALA A 427 -5.84 -7.15 -35.58
CA ALA A 427 -5.17 -6.06 -36.28
C ALA A 427 -5.34 -6.11 -37.81
N ARG A 428 -5.60 -7.28 -38.40
CA ARG A 428 -5.95 -7.41 -39.82
C ARG A 428 -7.35 -6.90 -40.15
N GLN A 429 -8.26 -6.89 -39.18
CA GLN A 429 -9.62 -6.43 -39.38
C GLN A 429 -9.73 -4.92 -39.19
N GLN A 430 -9.18 -4.42 -38.10
CA GLN A 430 -9.22 -3.02 -37.74
C GLN A 430 -7.95 -2.66 -36.95
N PRO A 431 -7.49 -1.40 -37.03
CA PRO A 431 -6.44 -0.90 -36.16
C PRO A 431 -6.77 -1.13 -34.67
N VAL A 432 -5.76 -1.50 -33.88
CA VAL A 432 -5.91 -1.84 -32.46
C VAL A 432 -5.27 -0.77 -31.58
N VAL A 433 -6.02 -0.26 -30.61
CA VAL A 433 -5.49 0.50 -29.48
C VAL A 433 -5.37 -0.45 -28.30
N MET A 434 -4.12 -0.71 -27.90
CA MET A 434 -3.78 -1.62 -26.81
C MET A 434 -3.22 -0.80 -25.65
N VAL A 435 -3.82 -0.89 -24.46
CA VAL A 435 -3.37 -0.20 -23.26
C VAL A 435 -2.96 -1.22 -22.20
N PHE A 436 -1.73 -1.13 -21.73
CA PHE A 436 -1.17 -1.93 -20.65
C PHE A 436 -0.92 -1.01 -19.46
N GLU A 437 -1.78 -1.07 -18.46
CA GLU A 437 -1.71 -0.20 -17.28
C GLU A 437 -0.82 -0.81 -16.21
N ASP A 438 0.03 0.05 -15.63
CA ASP A 438 0.85 -0.21 -14.47
C ASP A 438 1.77 -1.43 -14.56
N ALA A 439 2.52 -1.52 -15.67
CA ALA A 439 3.42 -2.63 -16.00
C ALA A 439 4.55 -2.91 -14.99
N HIS A 440 4.69 -2.10 -13.94
CA HIS A 440 5.60 -2.36 -12.83
C HIS A 440 5.10 -3.47 -11.89
N TRP A 441 3.81 -3.86 -11.96
CA TRP A 441 3.24 -5.02 -11.28
C TRP A 441 2.98 -6.21 -12.21
N ILE A 442 3.63 -6.25 -13.38
CA ILE A 442 3.44 -7.31 -14.36
C ILE A 442 4.00 -8.65 -13.85
N ASP A 443 3.27 -9.75 -14.03
CA ASP A 443 3.79 -11.09 -13.74
C ASP A 443 4.85 -11.51 -14.78
N PRO A 444 5.80 -12.41 -14.43
CA PRO A 444 6.88 -12.78 -15.34
C PRO A 444 6.43 -13.35 -16.69
N THR A 445 5.30 -14.07 -16.73
CA THR A 445 4.82 -14.69 -17.98
C THR A 445 4.10 -13.68 -18.87
N SER A 446 3.30 -12.78 -18.29
CA SER A 446 2.74 -11.63 -19.02
C SER A 446 3.82 -10.71 -19.56
N ARG A 447 4.94 -10.55 -18.82
CA ARG A 447 6.07 -9.76 -19.29
C ARG A 447 6.69 -10.36 -20.55
N GLU A 448 6.92 -11.67 -20.58
CA GLU A 448 7.40 -12.36 -21.78
C GLU A 448 6.47 -12.14 -22.98
N LEU A 449 5.15 -12.20 -22.76
CA LEU A 449 4.18 -11.92 -23.83
C LEU A 449 4.21 -10.45 -24.29
N LEU A 450 4.36 -9.51 -23.36
CA LEU A 450 4.49 -8.10 -23.69
C LEU A 450 5.77 -7.81 -24.49
N ASP A 451 6.88 -8.47 -24.14
CA ASP A 451 8.15 -8.40 -24.89
C ASP A 451 7.94 -8.88 -26.34
N LEU A 452 7.32 -10.05 -26.53
CA LEU A 452 6.94 -10.58 -27.85
C LEU A 452 5.98 -9.65 -28.61
N THR A 453 5.06 -9.02 -27.90
CA THR A 453 4.08 -8.08 -28.49
C THR A 453 4.79 -6.84 -29.03
N VAL A 454 5.69 -6.23 -28.27
CA VAL A 454 6.44 -5.03 -28.68
C VAL A 454 7.26 -5.28 -29.95
N GLU A 455 7.88 -6.46 -30.08
CA GLU A 455 8.61 -6.84 -31.29
C GLU A 455 7.68 -6.99 -32.50
N ARG A 456 6.50 -7.59 -32.30
CA ARG A 456 5.56 -7.88 -33.39
C ARG A 456 4.77 -6.66 -33.86
N VAL A 457 4.46 -5.74 -32.94
CA VAL A 457 3.70 -4.51 -33.19
C VAL A 457 4.30 -3.68 -34.31
N ARG A 458 5.62 -3.67 -34.49
CA ARG A 458 6.31 -2.91 -35.56
C ARG A 458 5.72 -3.10 -36.96
N SER A 459 5.11 -4.26 -37.24
CA SER A 459 4.53 -4.62 -38.54
C SER A 459 3.00 -4.70 -38.56
N LEU A 460 2.33 -4.23 -37.50
CA LEU A 460 0.89 -4.35 -37.32
C LEU A 460 0.28 -2.96 -37.10
N PRO A 461 -0.99 -2.73 -37.50
CA PRO A 461 -1.67 -1.47 -37.22
C PRO A 461 -2.12 -1.39 -35.76
N VAL A 462 -1.15 -1.33 -34.85
CA VAL A 462 -1.36 -1.36 -33.40
C VAL A 462 -0.67 -0.15 -32.78
N LEU A 463 -1.41 0.57 -31.92
CA LEU A 463 -0.83 1.51 -30.95
C LEU A 463 -0.85 0.84 -29.58
N LEU A 464 0.32 0.47 -29.08
CA LEU A 464 0.50 -0.05 -27.73
C LEU A 464 0.93 1.07 -26.79
N THR A 465 0.16 1.33 -25.75
CA THR A 465 0.50 2.26 -24.68
C THR A 465 0.80 1.47 -23.41
N VAL A 466 1.96 1.68 -22.80
CA VAL A 466 2.35 1.00 -21.56
C VAL A 466 2.59 2.03 -20.47
N THR A 467 1.82 2.01 -19.39
CA THR A 467 2.00 2.93 -18.25
C THR A 467 2.82 2.25 -17.15
N PHE A 468 3.74 2.98 -16.52
CA PHE A 468 4.58 2.46 -15.44
C PHE A 468 5.11 3.57 -14.53
N ARG A 469 5.64 3.18 -13.37
CA ARG A 469 6.35 4.08 -12.45
C ARG A 469 7.85 4.13 -12.80
N PRO A 470 8.56 5.24 -12.52
CA PRO A 470 9.97 5.41 -12.89
C PRO A 470 10.93 4.32 -12.41
N GLU A 471 10.56 3.55 -11.38
CA GLU A 471 11.39 2.46 -10.84
C GLU A 471 11.45 1.24 -11.78
N PHE A 472 10.45 1.08 -12.65
CA PHE A 472 10.44 0.02 -13.64
C PHE A 472 11.32 0.40 -14.83
N GLN A 473 12.23 -0.49 -15.19
CA GLN A 473 13.14 -0.32 -16.32
C GLN A 473 12.60 -1.07 -17.55
N PRO A 474 11.90 -0.38 -18.48
CA PRO A 474 11.43 -1.01 -19.70
C PRO A 474 12.62 -1.36 -20.61
N PRO A 475 12.75 -2.61 -21.10
CA PRO A 475 13.88 -3.06 -21.91
C PRO A 475 13.78 -2.58 -23.36
N TRP A 476 12.63 -2.03 -23.75
CA TRP A 476 12.33 -1.64 -25.14
C TRP A 476 12.79 -0.23 -25.48
N THR A 477 13.36 0.50 -24.51
CA THR A 477 13.87 1.86 -24.74
C THR A 477 14.95 1.86 -25.82
N GLY A 478 14.84 2.78 -26.77
CA GLY A 478 15.78 2.93 -27.89
C GLY A 478 15.40 2.19 -29.17
N GLN A 479 14.34 1.37 -29.16
CA GLN A 479 13.82 0.78 -30.40
C GLN A 479 13.12 1.84 -31.28
N PRO A 480 13.18 1.75 -32.63
CA PRO A 480 12.66 2.80 -33.53
C PRO A 480 11.16 3.09 -33.41
N GLN A 481 10.37 2.06 -33.11
CA GLN A 481 8.91 2.15 -32.96
C GLN A 481 8.47 2.54 -31.54
N VAL A 482 9.41 2.69 -30.61
CA VAL A 482 9.14 2.96 -29.19
C VAL A 482 9.42 4.44 -28.88
N SER A 483 8.42 5.13 -28.34
CA SER A 483 8.55 6.51 -27.85
C SER A 483 8.38 6.55 -26.33
N MET A 484 9.24 7.29 -25.64
CA MET A 484 9.13 7.54 -24.21
C MET A 484 8.39 8.86 -23.96
N LEU A 485 7.36 8.83 -23.12
CA LEU A 485 6.59 9.99 -22.67
C LEU A 485 6.64 10.05 -21.15
N ALA A 486 7.42 10.98 -20.60
CA ALA A 486 7.46 11.23 -19.15
C ALA A 486 6.45 12.31 -18.81
N LEU A 487 5.48 12.01 -17.94
CA LEU A 487 4.49 12.98 -17.50
C LEU A 487 5.08 13.90 -16.42
N ASN A 488 5.09 15.20 -16.72
CA ASN A 488 5.55 16.23 -15.80
C ASN A 488 4.42 16.66 -14.85
N ARG A 489 4.75 17.36 -13.77
CA ARG A 489 3.75 17.98 -12.88
C ARG A 489 3.06 19.15 -13.58
N LEU A 490 1.83 19.45 -13.19
CA LEU A 490 1.09 20.59 -13.70
C LEU A 490 1.77 21.90 -13.30
N ASP A 491 1.82 22.83 -14.24
CA ASP A 491 2.31 24.17 -13.97
C ASP A 491 1.31 24.95 -13.08
N ARG A 492 1.61 26.23 -12.80
CA ARG A 492 0.73 27.05 -11.95
C ARG A 492 -0.63 27.28 -12.60
N ARG A 493 -0.66 27.52 -13.92
CA ARG A 493 -1.88 27.84 -14.66
C ARG A 493 -2.80 26.62 -14.72
N ASP A 494 -2.23 25.45 -15.05
CA ASP A 494 -2.97 24.20 -15.16
C ASP A 494 -3.46 23.70 -13.80
N ARG A 495 -2.71 23.94 -12.72
CA ARG A 495 -3.18 23.70 -11.35
C ARG A 495 -4.44 24.50 -11.04
N THR A 496 -4.43 25.81 -11.28
CA THR A 496 -5.58 26.69 -11.02
C THR A 496 -6.79 26.25 -11.86
N ALA A 497 -6.58 25.97 -13.14
CA ALA A 497 -7.65 25.49 -14.02
C ALA A 497 -8.27 24.16 -13.53
N LEU A 498 -7.45 23.24 -13.02
CA LEU A 498 -7.94 22.00 -12.42
C LEU A 498 -8.79 22.26 -11.16
N VAL A 499 -8.34 23.16 -10.28
CA VAL A 499 -9.08 23.55 -9.06
C VAL A 499 -10.46 24.13 -9.41
N GLU A 500 -10.52 25.09 -10.34
CA GLU A 500 -11.78 25.70 -10.80
C GLU A 500 -12.74 24.68 -11.39
N GLN A 501 -12.22 23.73 -12.17
CA GLN A 501 -13.02 22.69 -12.78
C GLN A 501 -13.63 21.74 -11.74
N ILE A 502 -12.88 21.37 -10.70
CA ILE A 502 -13.40 20.53 -9.60
C ILE A 502 -14.45 21.30 -8.78
N ALA A 503 -14.31 22.62 -8.65
CA ALA A 503 -15.31 23.48 -8.04
C ALA A 503 -16.52 23.78 -8.93
N GLY A 504 -16.74 23.00 -10.00
CA GLY A 504 -17.89 23.13 -10.88
C GLY A 504 -17.87 24.42 -11.72
N GLY A 505 -16.68 24.96 -12.00
CA GLY A 505 -16.50 26.22 -12.74
C GLY A 505 -16.67 27.47 -11.87
N LYS A 506 -16.80 27.33 -10.55
CA LYS A 506 -16.89 28.46 -9.61
C LYS A 506 -15.51 28.90 -9.16
N SER A 507 -15.30 30.20 -9.03
CA SER A 507 -14.04 30.73 -8.51
C SER A 507 -13.92 30.47 -7.01
N LEU A 508 -12.78 29.97 -6.55
CA LEU A 508 -12.42 29.92 -5.12
C LEU A 508 -11.63 31.17 -4.72
N PRO A 509 -11.59 31.53 -3.42
CA PRO A 509 -10.74 32.60 -2.93
C PRO A 509 -9.25 32.33 -3.21
N ASP A 510 -8.51 33.36 -3.61
CA ASP A 510 -7.09 33.26 -4.00
C ASP A 510 -6.21 32.60 -2.93
N GLU A 511 -6.50 32.86 -1.66
CA GLU A 511 -5.78 32.25 -0.53
C GLU A 511 -5.94 30.72 -0.49
N VAL A 512 -7.14 30.21 -0.79
CA VAL A 512 -7.42 28.77 -0.85
C VAL A 512 -6.68 28.14 -2.03
N VAL A 513 -6.77 28.77 -3.21
CA VAL A 513 -6.07 28.29 -4.41
C VAL A 513 -4.57 28.27 -4.20
N ALA A 514 -4.00 29.29 -3.53
CA ALA A 514 -2.59 29.35 -3.19
C ALA A 514 -2.19 28.21 -2.24
N GLN A 515 -2.94 27.97 -1.15
CA GLN A 515 -2.63 26.86 -0.23
C GLN A 515 -2.71 25.49 -0.91
N ILE A 516 -3.70 25.26 -1.78
CA ILE A 516 -3.80 24.02 -2.56
C ILE A 516 -2.60 23.91 -3.51
N ALA A 517 -2.27 24.97 -4.25
CA ALA A 517 -1.18 24.95 -5.22
C ALA A 517 0.19 24.70 -4.56
N ASP A 518 0.44 25.27 -3.38
CA ASP A 518 1.71 25.15 -2.65
C ASP A 518 1.89 23.79 -1.99
N ARG A 519 0.80 23.15 -1.57
CA ARG A 519 0.84 21.83 -0.90
C ARG A 519 0.89 20.66 -1.86
N THR A 520 0.27 20.80 -3.03
CA THR A 520 0.10 19.72 -4.01
C THR A 520 1.30 19.53 -4.93
N ASP A 521 2.17 20.54 -5.02
CA ASP A 521 3.35 20.58 -5.88
C ASP A 521 3.08 20.18 -7.34
N GLY A 522 1.85 20.38 -7.84
CA GLY A 522 1.46 20.10 -9.23
C GLY A 522 1.07 18.66 -9.55
N VAL A 523 0.91 17.79 -8.54
CA VAL A 523 0.38 16.43 -8.76
C VAL A 523 -1.16 16.50 -8.88
N PRO A 524 -1.76 16.14 -10.03
CA PRO A 524 -3.21 16.25 -10.25
C PRO A 524 -4.06 15.55 -9.21
N LEU A 525 -3.69 14.33 -8.78
CA LEU A 525 -4.40 13.63 -7.72
C LEU A 525 -4.46 14.44 -6.42
N PHE A 526 -3.36 15.08 -6.04
CA PHE A 526 -3.31 15.86 -4.80
C PHE A 526 -4.13 17.14 -4.92
N VAL A 527 -4.05 17.82 -6.07
CA VAL A 527 -4.89 19.00 -6.37
C VAL A 527 -6.35 18.63 -6.24
N GLU A 528 -6.74 17.49 -6.79
CA GLU A 528 -8.11 17.04 -6.77
C GLU A 528 -8.63 16.71 -5.37
N GLU A 529 -7.90 15.87 -4.64
CA GLU A 529 -8.34 15.43 -3.32
C GLU A 529 -8.33 16.56 -2.29
N LEU A 530 -7.35 17.48 -2.35
CA LEU A 530 -7.37 18.67 -1.50
C LEU A 530 -8.51 19.63 -1.86
N THR A 531 -8.79 19.84 -3.16
CA THR A 531 -9.90 20.69 -3.57
C THR A 531 -11.24 20.13 -3.10
N LYS A 532 -11.48 18.83 -3.32
CA LYS A 532 -12.70 18.14 -2.83
C LYS A 532 -12.81 18.23 -1.31
N SER A 533 -11.72 17.96 -0.58
CA SER A 533 -11.71 18.04 0.88
C SER A 533 -12.04 19.45 1.38
N VAL A 534 -11.55 20.50 0.71
CA VAL A 534 -11.90 21.89 1.04
C VAL A 534 -13.38 22.18 0.78
N LEU A 535 -13.92 21.74 -0.36
CA LEU A 535 -15.34 21.92 -0.70
C LEU A 535 -16.27 21.17 0.29
N GLU A 536 -15.87 19.98 0.73
CA GLU A 536 -16.62 19.15 1.69
C GLU A 536 -16.50 19.62 3.15
N SER A 537 -15.45 20.38 3.48
CA SER A 537 -15.15 20.80 4.87
C SER A 537 -16.15 21.78 5.49
N GLY A 538 -17.05 22.37 4.68
CA GLY A 538 -17.94 23.44 5.11
C GLY A 538 -17.23 24.76 5.46
N LEU A 539 -15.94 24.92 5.10
CA LEU A 539 -15.20 26.18 5.26
C LEU A 539 -15.64 27.28 4.27
N LEU A 540 -16.26 26.86 3.17
CA LEU A 540 -16.66 27.71 2.08
C LEU A 540 -18.18 27.79 1.98
N ARG A 541 -18.69 29.00 1.82
CA ARG A 541 -20.08 29.24 1.48
C ARG A 541 -20.23 29.34 -0.03
N GLU A 542 -21.12 28.52 -0.57
CA GLU A 542 -21.40 28.46 -1.99
C GLU A 542 -22.37 29.57 -2.43
N TYR A 543 -21.98 30.30 -3.47
CA TYR A 543 -22.83 31.21 -4.22
C TYR A 543 -22.99 30.70 -5.67
N SER A 544 -23.77 31.42 -6.49
CA SER A 544 -24.06 31.02 -7.88
C SER A 544 -22.81 30.89 -8.75
N ASP A 545 -21.81 31.76 -8.54
CA ASP A 545 -20.62 31.94 -9.38
C ASP A 545 -19.29 31.74 -8.65
N ARG A 546 -19.30 31.71 -7.31
CA ARG A 546 -18.09 31.67 -6.49
C ARG A 546 -18.29 31.01 -5.14
N TYR A 547 -17.16 30.63 -4.53
CA TYR A 547 -17.07 30.28 -3.12
C TYR A 547 -16.47 31.44 -2.32
N VAL A 548 -16.94 31.64 -1.09
CA VAL A 548 -16.43 32.66 -0.18
C VAL A 548 -16.06 32.01 1.15
N LEU A 549 -14.95 32.43 1.76
CA LEU A 549 -14.53 31.99 3.09
C LEU A 549 -15.42 32.63 4.17
N ASP A 550 -15.96 31.81 5.06
CA ASP A 550 -16.74 32.29 6.22
C ASP A 550 -15.84 32.71 7.41
N ARG A 551 -14.58 32.26 7.44
CA ARG A 551 -13.61 32.48 8.52
C ARG A 551 -12.17 32.42 7.99
N THR A 552 -11.21 32.83 8.81
CA THR A 552 -9.78 32.69 8.51
C THR A 552 -9.46 31.24 8.13
N LEU A 553 -8.75 31.05 7.01
CA LEU A 553 -8.44 29.73 6.49
C LEU A 553 -7.43 29.02 7.41
N PRO A 554 -7.81 27.93 8.11
CA PRO A 554 -6.82 27.14 8.83
C PRO A 554 -5.90 26.41 7.84
N PRO A 555 -4.72 25.94 8.28
CA PRO A 555 -3.90 25.05 7.47
C PRO A 555 -4.73 23.83 7.02
N LEU A 556 -4.73 23.55 5.72
CA LEU A 556 -5.49 22.42 5.18
C LEU A 556 -5.01 21.10 5.81
N ALA A 557 -5.93 20.23 6.23
CA ALA A 557 -5.55 18.90 6.66
C ALA A 557 -5.20 18.03 5.45
N ILE A 558 -4.40 16.97 5.66
CA ILE A 558 -4.19 15.95 4.63
C ILE A 558 -5.47 15.11 4.51
N PRO A 559 -6.07 14.97 3.31
CA PRO A 559 -7.22 14.10 3.11
C PRO A 559 -6.88 12.63 3.40
N THR A 560 -7.83 11.89 3.97
CA THR A 560 -7.68 10.44 4.26
C THR A 560 -7.37 9.62 3.01
N SER A 561 -7.86 10.05 1.83
CA SER A 561 -7.57 9.44 0.52
C SER A 561 -6.10 9.59 0.07
N LEU A 562 -5.36 10.57 0.61
CA LEU A 562 -3.94 10.77 0.30
C LEU A 562 -3.01 10.13 1.33
N HIS A 563 -3.50 9.87 2.55
CA HIS A 563 -2.68 9.35 3.64
C HIS A 563 -1.98 8.04 3.28
N ASP A 564 -2.71 7.07 2.71
CA ASP A 564 -2.17 5.76 2.33
C ASP A 564 -1.05 5.89 1.28
N SER A 565 -1.24 6.74 0.27
CA SER A 565 -0.23 6.99 -0.77
C SER A 565 1.02 7.70 -0.25
N LEU A 566 0.85 8.67 0.64
CA LEU A 566 1.96 9.40 1.26
C LEU A 566 2.73 8.51 2.25
N MET A 567 2.03 7.71 3.06
CA MET A 567 2.61 6.77 4.01
C MET A 567 3.36 5.63 3.29
N ALA A 568 2.79 5.06 2.23
CA ALA A 568 3.46 4.04 1.43
C ALA A 568 4.79 4.55 0.86
N ARG A 569 4.86 5.84 0.52
CA ARG A 569 6.09 6.48 0.04
C ARG A 569 7.12 6.65 1.15
N LEU A 570 6.70 6.96 2.37
CA LEU A 570 7.58 7.06 3.55
C LEU A 570 8.06 5.69 4.03
N ASP A 571 7.25 4.63 3.87
CA ASP A 571 7.55 3.28 4.37
C ASP A 571 8.55 2.49 3.55
N ARG A 572 8.57 2.73 2.23
CA ARG A 572 9.69 2.28 1.39
C ARG A 572 11.05 2.74 1.92
N LEU A 573 11.05 3.71 2.83
CA LEU A 573 12.19 4.32 3.47
C LEU A 573 12.15 4.17 5.00
N ALA A 574 11.52 3.12 5.53
CA ALA A 574 11.37 2.89 6.97
C ALA A 574 12.67 3.08 7.77
N SER A 575 13.81 2.62 7.22
CA SER A 575 15.14 2.79 7.83
C SER A 575 15.61 4.25 8.01
N VAL A 576 15.02 5.21 7.30
CA VAL A 576 15.40 6.63 7.29
C VAL A 576 14.25 7.55 7.69
N ARG A 577 13.14 6.98 8.16
CA ARG A 577 11.91 7.69 8.55
C ARG A 577 12.18 8.77 9.60
N LEU A 578 13.01 8.46 10.61
CA LEU A 578 13.38 9.41 11.66
C LEU A 578 14.03 10.68 11.08
N VAL A 579 14.92 10.54 10.09
CA VAL A 579 15.59 11.70 9.46
C VAL A 579 14.58 12.53 8.67
N ALA A 580 13.63 11.89 7.99
CA ALA A 580 12.53 12.60 7.34
C ALA A 580 11.62 13.33 8.34
N GLN A 581 11.30 12.71 9.48
CA GLN A 581 10.50 13.33 10.55
C GLN A 581 11.21 14.53 11.18
N ILE A 582 12.51 14.42 11.48
CA ILE A 582 13.31 15.55 11.99
C ILE A 582 13.33 16.68 10.97
N GLY A 583 13.65 16.37 9.70
CA GLY A 583 13.63 17.37 8.63
C GLY A 583 12.27 18.05 8.50
N ALA A 584 11.18 17.28 8.56
CA ALA A 584 9.83 17.80 8.45
C ALA A 584 9.43 18.72 9.62
N ALA A 585 9.94 18.43 10.83
CA ALA A 585 9.75 19.29 12.01
C ALA A 585 10.60 20.57 11.96
N ILE A 586 11.75 20.57 11.28
CA ILE A 586 12.55 21.78 11.04
C ILE A 586 11.84 22.68 10.01
N GLY A 587 11.45 22.12 8.87
CA GLY A 587 10.77 22.87 7.81
C GLY A 587 10.97 22.29 6.43
N ARG A 588 10.42 22.97 5.41
CA ARG A 588 10.53 22.52 4.00
C ARG A 588 11.97 22.53 3.50
N GLU A 589 12.77 23.49 3.95
CA GLU A 589 14.20 23.60 3.70
C GLU A 589 14.96 23.56 5.02
N PHE A 590 16.04 22.77 5.09
CA PHE A 590 16.85 22.61 6.29
C PHE A 590 18.33 22.37 5.96
N SER A 591 19.23 22.87 6.80
CA SER A 591 20.67 22.67 6.63
C SER A 591 21.14 21.35 7.25
N TYR A 592 22.23 20.79 6.70
CA TYR A 592 22.89 19.62 7.29
C TYR A 592 23.31 19.89 8.74
N ALA A 593 23.84 21.08 9.03
CA ALA A 593 24.29 21.47 10.36
C ALA A 593 23.17 21.44 11.40
N LEU A 594 22.01 22.03 11.08
CA LEU A 594 20.86 22.04 12.00
C LEU A 594 20.29 20.64 12.19
N LEU A 595 20.11 19.88 11.11
CA LEU A 595 19.68 18.49 11.18
C LEU A 595 20.64 17.65 12.03
N ARG A 596 21.96 17.87 11.89
CA ARG A 596 22.99 17.17 12.65
C ARG A 596 22.91 17.49 14.14
N ALA A 597 22.68 18.75 14.50
CA ALA A 597 22.53 19.18 15.88
C ALA A 597 21.28 18.59 16.55
N VAL A 598 20.19 18.46 15.79
CA VAL A 598 18.91 17.93 16.30
C VAL A 598 18.88 16.39 16.27
N SER A 599 19.60 15.75 15.36
CA SER A 599 19.67 14.29 15.23
C SER A 599 20.56 13.66 16.32
N SER A 600 20.07 12.60 16.98
CA SER A 600 20.89 11.75 17.87
C SER A 600 21.62 10.62 17.13
N LEU A 601 21.44 10.48 15.81
CA LEU A 601 22.09 9.43 15.01
C LEU A 601 23.59 9.67 14.88
N PRO A 602 24.42 8.61 14.72
CA PRO A 602 25.81 8.72 14.25
C PRO A 602 25.90 9.38 12.87
N GLU A 603 27.01 10.05 12.57
CA GLU A 603 27.17 10.83 11.33
C GLU A 603 27.05 9.97 10.06
N VAL A 604 27.66 8.79 10.06
CA VAL A 604 27.59 7.85 8.93
C VAL A 604 26.16 7.38 8.67
N GLU A 605 25.39 7.12 9.74
CA GLU A 605 23.98 6.71 9.64
C GLU A 605 23.10 7.85 9.12
N LEU A 606 23.35 9.09 9.56
CA LEU A 606 22.67 10.29 9.09
C LEU A 606 22.93 10.54 7.60
N GLN A 607 24.20 10.50 7.16
CA GLN A 607 24.55 10.71 5.75
C GLN A 607 23.99 9.60 4.85
N THR A 608 24.07 8.34 5.29
CA THR A 608 23.44 7.21 4.57
C THR A 608 21.94 7.41 4.45
N SER A 609 21.30 7.92 5.50
CA SER A 609 19.87 8.18 5.52
C SER A 609 19.47 9.30 4.56
N LEU A 610 20.22 10.40 4.55
CA LEU A 610 20.03 11.52 3.62
C LEU A 610 20.25 11.09 2.17
N ALA A 611 21.29 10.30 1.89
CA ALA A 611 21.55 9.77 0.55
C ALA A 611 20.37 8.93 0.04
N ARG A 612 19.75 8.11 0.91
CA ARG A 612 18.54 7.34 0.59
C ARG A 612 17.32 8.23 0.35
N LEU A 613 17.12 9.28 1.14
CA LEU A 613 16.04 10.26 0.92
C LEU A 613 16.20 11.00 -0.42
N VAL A 614 17.44 11.31 -0.81
CA VAL A 614 17.78 11.93 -2.09
C VAL A 614 17.58 10.95 -3.24
N SER A 615 18.07 9.71 -3.13
CA SER A 615 17.92 8.69 -4.18
C SER A 615 16.45 8.30 -4.41
N ALA A 616 15.65 8.27 -3.34
CA ALA A 616 14.21 8.05 -3.42
C ALA A 616 13.43 9.28 -3.92
N GLY A 617 14.13 10.39 -4.14
CA GLY A 617 13.55 11.63 -4.65
C GLY A 617 12.57 12.29 -3.69
N LEU A 618 12.68 12.07 -2.38
CA LEU A 618 11.86 12.80 -1.40
C LEU A 618 12.45 14.17 -1.06
N VAL A 619 13.77 14.28 -1.09
CA VAL A 619 14.52 15.48 -0.75
C VAL A 619 15.50 15.81 -1.87
N PHE A 620 15.68 17.08 -2.20
CA PHE A 620 16.79 17.56 -3.02
C PHE A 620 17.93 18.03 -2.14
N GLN A 621 19.15 17.66 -2.50
CA GLN A 621 20.35 18.19 -1.89
C GLN A 621 20.94 19.31 -2.77
N ARG A 622 21.28 20.44 -2.16
CA ARG A 622 22.10 21.50 -2.75
C ARG A 622 23.40 21.62 -1.97
N GLY A 623 24.53 21.67 -2.69
CA GLY A 623 25.85 21.65 -2.08
C GLY A 623 26.25 20.29 -1.49
N SER A 624 27.32 20.28 -0.71
CA SER A 624 27.86 19.10 -0.05
C SER A 624 27.99 19.34 1.46
N PRO A 625 27.74 18.34 2.32
CA PRO A 625 28.02 18.46 3.75
C PRO A 625 29.46 18.95 3.99
N PRO A 626 29.70 19.82 5.00
CA PRO A 626 28.74 20.29 6.01
C PRO A 626 27.80 21.41 5.55
N ASP A 627 28.09 22.08 4.42
CA ASP A 627 27.34 23.24 3.92
C ASP A 627 26.14 22.86 3.03
N ALA A 628 25.72 21.60 3.06
CA ALA A 628 24.58 21.14 2.29
C ALA A 628 23.26 21.66 2.86
N THR A 629 22.37 22.05 1.97
CA THR A 629 20.96 22.33 2.25
C THR A 629 20.09 21.26 1.59
N TYR A 630 19.01 20.92 2.27
CA TYR A 630 18.07 19.88 1.89
C TYR A 630 16.68 20.46 1.80
N ILE A 631 15.95 20.13 0.73
CA ILE A 631 14.61 20.66 0.46
C ILE A 631 13.66 19.51 0.16
N PHE A 632 12.54 19.42 0.87
CA PHE A 632 11.47 18.46 0.55
C PHE A 632 10.89 18.77 -0.84
N LYS A 633 10.82 17.74 -1.70
CA LYS A 633 10.20 17.86 -3.03
C LYS A 633 8.69 18.02 -2.99
N HIS A 634 8.08 17.63 -1.87
CA HIS A 634 6.65 17.45 -1.71
C HIS A 634 6.21 17.97 -0.33
N ALA A 635 5.48 19.09 -0.28
CA ALA A 635 4.94 19.64 0.97
C ALA A 635 4.03 18.62 1.68
N LEU A 636 3.16 17.92 0.95
CA LEU A 636 2.33 16.87 1.56
C LEU A 636 3.11 15.69 2.14
N VAL A 637 4.29 15.35 1.59
CA VAL A 637 5.14 14.31 2.19
C VAL A 637 5.78 14.82 3.47
N GLN A 638 6.18 16.09 3.52
CA GLN A 638 6.65 16.75 4.74
C GLN A 638 5.54 16.74 5.80
N ASP A 639 4.33 17.20 5.45
CA ASP A 639 3.18 17.22 6.37
C ASP A 639 2.85 15.81 6.86
N ALA A 640 2.92 14.81 5.99
CA ALA A 640 2.67 13.42 6.36
C ALA A 640 3.74 12.86 7.31
N ALA A 641 5.02 13.17 7.06
CA ALA A 641 6.12 12.80 7.96
C ALA A 641 5.97 13.49 9.32
N HIS A 642 5.66 14.79 9.35
CA HIS A 642 5.44 15.53 10.60
C HIS A 642 4.21 15.03 11.36
N GLY A 643 3.10 14.80 10.66
CA GLY A 643 1.85 14.30 11.22
C GLY A 643 1.92 12.88 11.76
N SER A 644 2.91 12.09 11.32
CA SER A 644 3.17 10.73 11.86
C SER A 644 3.76 10.74 13.27
N LEU A 645 4.29 11.87 13.74
CA LEU A 645 4.83 11.99 15.08
C LEU A 645 3.73 12.02 16.13
N LEU A 646 3.96 11.36 17.26
CA LEU A 646 3.14 11.58 18.45
C LEU A 646 3.27 13.01 18.94
N ARG A 647 2.21 13.49 19.62
CA ARG A 647 2.19 14.84 20.19
C ARG A 647 3.38 15.09 21.12
N SER A 648 3.72 14.14 21.99
CA SER A 648 4.85 14.23 22.91
C SER A 648 6.20 14.28 22.17
N THR A 649 6.40 13.38 21.21
CA THR A 649 7.63 13.34 20.39
C THR A 649 7.79 14.61 19.56
N ARG A 650 6.70 15.11 18.97
CA ARG A 650 6.68 16.39 18.24
C ARG A 650 7.08 17.55 19.15
N GLN A 651 6.53 17.64 20.37
CA GLN A 651 6.91 18.68 21.32
C GLN A 651 8.40 18.63 21.70
N GLN A 652 8.93 17.42 21.96
CA GLN A 652 10.35 17.22 22.26
C GLN A 652 11.24 17.59 21.07
N MET A 653 10.85 17.23 19.85
CA MET A 653 11.57 17.59 18.63
C MET A 653 11.62 19.11 18.45
N HIS A 654 10.49 19.80 18.57
CA HIS A 654 10.48 21.27 18.44
C HIS A 654 11.27 21.98 19.55
N ALA A 655 11.28 21.45 20.77
CA ALA A 655 12.14 21.97 21.84
C ALA A 655 13.62 21.87 21.45
N ARG A 656 14.06 20.70 20.96
CA ARG A 656 15.45 20.47 20.50
C ARG A 656 15.82 21.34 19.29
N ILE A 657 14.89 21.56 18.37
CA ILE A 657 15.10 22.44 17.21
C ILE A 657 15.29 23.88 17.68
N ALA A 658 14.44 24.38 18.57
CA ALA A 658 14.56 25.73 19.11
C ALA A 658 15.89 25.94 19.86
N GLU A 659 16.31 24.94 20.66
CA GLU A 659 17.61 24.96 21.35
C GLU A 659 18.79 24.94 20.36
N ALA A 660 18.70 24.11 19.31
CA ALA A 660 19.74 24.04 18.28
C ALA A 660 19.84 25.35 17.48
N LEU A 661 18.70 25.95 17.11
CA LEU A 661 18.67 27.25 16.43
C LEU A 661 19.31 28.35 17.29
N ALA A 662 18.97 28.40 18.58
CA ALA A 662 19.51 29.40 19.51
C ALA A 662 21.04 29.24 19.71
N ALA A 663 21.54 28.00 19.68
CA ALA A 663 22.97 27.72 19.84
C ALA A 663 23.80 28.01 18.58
N HIS A 664 23.23 27.85 17.38
CA HIS A 664 23.97 27.92 16.12
C HIS A 664 23.81 29.24 15.36
N SER A 665 22.87 30.12 15.74
CA SER A 665 22.60 31.33 14.95
C SER A 665 22.00 32.47 15.79
N SER A 666 22.86 33.24 16.47
CA SER A 666 22.45 34.50 17.13
C SER A 666 21.90 35.53 16.13
N GLU A 667 22.39 35.53 14.89
CA GLU A 667 21.90 36.41 13.81
C GLU A 667 20.48 36.04 13.30
N LEU A 668 20.08 34.76 13.39
CA LEU A 668 18.71 34.34 13.04
C LEU A 668 17.70 34.73 14.12
N MET A 669 18.12 34.83 15.39
CA MET A 669 17.25 35.31 16.48
C MET A 669 16.80 36.76 16.23
N ASP A 670 17.68 37.61 15.73
CA ASP A 670 17.37 39.02 15.44
C ASP A 670 16.63 39.21 14.10
N SER A 671 16.87 38.33 13.11
CA SER A 671 16.30 38.47 11.77
C SER A 671 15.00 37.69 11.53
N GLN A 672 14.74 36.64 12.29
CA GLN A 672 13.54 35.77 12.18
C GLN A 672 13.02 35.30 13.56
N PRO A 673 12.70 36.21 14.51
CA PRO A 673 12.20 35.85 15.84
C PRO A 673 10.94 34.97 15.79
N GLU A 674 10.10 35.13 14.75
CA GLU A 674 8.89 34.34 14.53
C GLU A 674 9.15 32.83 14.42
N LEU A 675 10.31 32.42 13.89
CA LEU A 675 10.69 31.00 13.76
C LEU A 675 10.91 30.37 15.15
N PHE A 676 11.54 31.12 16.05
CA PHE A 676 11.76 30.70 17.44
C PHE A 676 10.44 30.65 18.21
N ALA A 677 9.61 31.69 18.05
CA ALA A 677 8.29 31.75 18.65
C ALA A 677 7.44 30.54 18.23
N GLN A 678 7.45 30.18 16.93
CA GLN A 678 6.73 29.03 16.40
C GLN A 678 7.23 27.72 17.01
N HIS A 679 8.53 27.44 17.00
CA HIS A 679 9.05 26.19 17.55
C HIS A 679 8.84 26.06 19.06
N TYR A 680 8.97 27.15 19.84
CA TYR A 680 8.64 27.11 21.26
C TYR A 680 7.14 26.91 21.51
N ALA A 681 6.27 27.51 20.70
CA ALA A 681 4.83 27.28 20.78
C ALA A 681 4.48 25.80 20.48
N GLU A 682 5.06 25.24 19.42
CA GLU A 682 4.87 23.83 19.04
C GLU A 682 5.48 22.85 20.05
N ALA A 683 6.51 23.28 20.80
CA ALA A 683 7.07 22.55 21.94
C ALA A 683 6.18 22.59 23.20
N GLY A 684 5.13 23.43 23.22
CA GLY A 684 4.32 23.69 24.41
C GLY A 684 4.99 24.63 25.44
N LEU A 685 6.07 25.30 25.05
CA LEU A 685 6.85 26.22 25.88
C LEU A 685 6.36 27.67 25.67
N VAL A 686 5.10 27.92 26.03
CA VAL A 686 4.40 29.19 25.74
C VAL A 686 5.13 30.41 26.30
N GLU A 687 5.68 30.33 27.51
CA GLU A 687 6.42 31.45 28.14
C GLU A 687 7.66 31.84 27.34
N LYS A 688 8.39 30.86 26.79
CA LYS A 688 9.54 31.11 25.91
C LYS A 688 9.11 31.62 24.55
N SER A 689 7.97 31.16 24.03
CA SER A 689 7.42 31.60 22.76
C SER A 689 7.06 33.09 22.77
N VAL A 690 6.43 33.58 23.85
CA VAL A 690 6.03 35.00 24.01
C VAL A 690 7.21 35.97 24.17
N ALA A 691 8.39 35.46 24.51
CA ALA A 691 9.60 36.28 24.65
C ALA A 691 10.22 36.72 23.30
N TYR A 692 9.74 36.14 22.19
CA TYR A 692 10.09 36.47 20.82
C TYR A 692 8.86 37.04 20.11
#